data_AF-A0A7W1NDM1-F1
#
_entry.id   AF-A0A7W1NDM1-F1
#
_cell.length_a   1.000
_cell.length_b   1.000
_cell.length_c   1.000
_cell.angle_alpha   90.00
_cell.angle_beta   90.00
_cell.angle_gamma   90.00
#
_symmetry.space_group_name_H-M   'P 1'
#
loop_
_entity.id
_entity.type
_entity.pdbx_description
1 polymer ?
#
loop_
_entity_poly.entity_id
_entity_poly.type
_entity_poly.pdbx_seq_one_letter_code
_entity_poly.pdbx_strand_id
1 'polypeptide(L)'
;FTPTDTAHQPVTATVSLRVLRATPVVQWAKPADITYGTGLSGIQLNATASVAGTMTYSPPAGSIVPAGTRPLVAVFIPTDTANHVPVTATVELTVHPATPALSWARPAAIAVGTALSATQLDARSPVEGTFDYTPAVGEVLPAGAHALRAVFTPTDTENYIGGGVVTTQLDVRKVRPTITWTAPADITYGIALGVQQLNAVASVPGTFAYDPVAGTILPAGSRTLTVVFTPSDLANNESGIASQVTINVRKAQPQVTWATPAPFTFGAALTTLQLSATSTVAGDIAYDPPLGFLLPVGEHVLVATLTPADAVNRLPAEASVVQRVLAGPVSITWNTPDPITYGTPLDERQLNAVCDQPGTLAYQPAAGALLEPGPQTLRVNWTPAGAFQPMSAMVRLLVRKRAPELTWAPPADAAYGTPMSSTQMSAQASVPGTFTYEPLAGTVLDGGVHRLRSRFAPADLTRYLSDLTVETTWRITPAQPVLTWTDPAAIDAGVRLSPVQLNATSSAPGTMAYSPGSGTQLPAGTHVLRATFSPTNPANHTVAEITASLVVRPSTPVITWPQPAPYRYPATLTESSLNATAAVPGTMTYDRSVGTLLPPGDHVIRATFTPTDGASYGTASMQRTIRVLRGVPTVTWAVPAPILEGTALGGDQLNAAGSAPGSMAYAPGSGAILPIGDHPLEVVFTPTDLALWEPASASVSLKVLSGNPVVTWVAPQPITYGTGLGAAQLRATCEMPGTFVYTPAAGELLPAGAHTLRCVFTPDPRFPVAPVAASVPLQVDKAKPQIAWPQIAPLVYPSPLTAVRLNAQATAMVLGVTTSVTGRYAYTPRAGTIPPIGRLALRVDFAPQDEDNFMPASADNGIDILSYDPEPDSEEEDGIAPSDGIAFDLDGSGSGGGG
;
A
#
# COMPACT_ATOMS: atom_id res chain seq x y z
N PHE A 1 -113.41 -94.93 38.71
CA PHE A 1 -114.34 -95.04 39.85
C PHE A 1 -114.98 -96.42 39.81
N THR A 2 -115.06 -97.08 40.96
CA THR A 2 -115.54 -98.45 41.08
C THR A 2 -116.61 -98.47 42.17
N PRO A 3 -117.91 -98.56 41.81
CA PRO A 3 -118.99 -98.62 42.80
C PRO A 3 -118.98 -99.95 43.55
N THR A 4 -119.48 -99.96 44.78
CA THR A 4 -119.61 -101.15 45.65
C THR A 4 -120.94 -101.90 45.48
N ASP A 5 -121.56 -101.75 44.31
CA ASP A 5 -122.86 -102.30 43.92
C ASP A 5 -122.71 -102.94 42.53
N THR A 6 -123.20 -104.17 42.38
CA THR A 6 -123.08 -104.97 41.15
C THR A 6 -123.97 -104.47 39.99
N ALA A 7 -124.86 -103.51 40.22
CA ALA A 7 -125.70 -102.92 39.18
C ALA A 7 -124.94 -101.99 38.19
N HIS A 8 -123.69 -101.60 38.48
CA HIS A 8 -122.97 -100.58 37.70
C HIS A 8 -121.53 -100.99 37.34
N GLN A 9 -121.16 -100.84 36.06
CA GLN A 9 -119.80 -101.10 35.58
C GLN A 9 -118.80 -100.02 36.07
N PRO A 10 -117.55 -100.38 36.42
CA PRO A 10 -116.53 -99.41 36.80
C PRO A 10 -116.08 -98.57 35.60
N VAL A 11 -116.11 -97.24 35.76
CA VAL A 11 -115.69 -96.29 34.72
C VAL A 11 -114.32 -95.71 35.06
N THR A 12 -113.34 -95.92 34.19
CA THR A 12 -112.00 -95.32 34.29
C THR A 12 -111.81 -94.34 33.16
N ALA A 13 -111.67 -93.06 33.50
CA ALA A 13 -111.25 -92.01 32.57
C ALA A 13 -109.76 -91.72 32.79
N THR A 14 -108.95 -91.87 31.74
CA THR A 14 -107.53 -91.51 31.73
C THR A 14 -107.32 -90.23 30.92
N VAL A 15 -106.65 -89.25 31.53
CA VAL A 15 -106.19 -88.02 30.86
C VAL A 15 -104.71 -88.16 30.55
N SER A 16 -104.35 -87.97 29.27
CA SER A 16 -102.96 -87.88 28.84
C SER A 16 -102.44 -86.46 29.05
N LEU A 17 -101.90 -86.17 30.23
CA LEU A 17 -101.33 -84.85 30.53
C LEU A 17 -99.96 -84.68 29.87
N ARG A 18 -99.88 -83.88 28.80
CA ARG A 18 -98.60 -83.49 28.17
C ARG A 18 -97.91 -82.41 29.01
N VAL A 19 -97.15 -82.82 30.02
CA VAL A 19 -96.25 -81.90 30.74
C VAL A 19 -95.17 -81.41 29.79
N LEU A 20 -95.03 -80.09 29.64
CA LEU A 20 -93.94 -79.47 28.90
C LEU A 20 -92.74 -79.28 29.82
N ARG A 21 -91.52 -79.50 29.31
CA ARG A 21 -90.29 -79.21 30.06
C ARG A 21 -90.18 -77.71 30.34
N ALA A 22 -89.84 -77.34 31.57
CA ALA A 22 -89.72 -75.95 31.98
C ALA A 22 -88.36 -75.37 31.55
N THR A 23 -88.35 -74.13 31.06
CA THR A 23 -87.13 -73.41 30.68
C THR A 23 -86.47 -72.80 31.91
N PRO A 24 -85.21 -73.15 32.25
CA PRO A 24 -84.43 -72.45 33.27
C PRO A 24 -84.29 -70.96 32.99
N VAL A 25 -84.14 -70.15 34.04
CA VAL A 25 -83.70 -68.76 33.90
C VAL A 25 -82.18 -68.73 34.04
N VAL A 26 -81.49 -68.17 33.04
CA VAL A 26 -80.06 -67.86 33.09
C VAL A 26 -79.90 -66.35 33.24
N GLN A 27 -79.11 -65.90 34.22
CA GLN A 27 -78.80 -64.49 34.45
C GLN A 27 -77.31 -64.23 34.19
N TRP A 28 -77.02 -63.22 33.38
CA TRP A 28 -75.66 -62.80 33.06
C TRP A 28 -75.67 -61.28 32.85
N ALA A 29 -74.91 -60.54 33.66
CA ALA A 29 -74.77 -59.09 33.51
C ALA A 29 -73.77 -58.77 32.40
N LYS A 30 -73.87 -57.58 31.77
CA LYS A 30 -72.84 -57.13 30.82
C LYS A 30 -71.48 -57.05 31.55
N PRO A 31 -70.44 -57.76 31.10
CA PRO A 31 -69.10 -57.64 31.66
C PRO A 31 -68.55 -56.22 31.47
N ALA A 32 -67.66 -55.80 32.36
CA ALA A 32 -66.84 -54.61 32.11
C ALA A 32 -65.93 -54.84 30.89
N ASP A 33 -65.68 -53.77 30.15
CA ASP A 33 -64.76 -53.76 29.01
C ASP A 33 -63.34 -54.21 29.42
N ILE A 34 -62.59 -54.80 28.50
CA ILE A 34 -61.19 -55.22 28.70
C ILE A 34 -60.28 -54.67 27.59
N THR A 35 -58.98 -54.63 27.83
CA THR A 35 -57.99 -54.34 26.78
C THR A 35 -57.55 -55.64 26.10
N TYR A 36 -57.28 -55.59 24.79
CA TYR A 36 -56.73 -56.71 24.03
C TYR A 36 -55.47 -57.32 24.69
N GLY A 37 -55.29 -58.64 24.56
CA GLY A 37 -54.29 -59.41 25.30
C GLY A 37 -54.76 -59.91 26.67
N THR A 38 -55.86 -59.38 27.23
CA THR A 38 -56.47 -59.90 28.46
C THR A 38 -57.25 -61.18 28.17
N GLY A 39 -56.89 -62.29 28.83
CA GLY A 39 -57.62 -63.56 28.73
C GLY A 39 -58.93 -63.55 29.53
N LEU A 40 -59.98 -64.17 28.99
CA LEU A 40 -61.28 -64.31 29.67
C LEU A 40 -61.15 -65.08 30.99
N SER A 41 -61.85 -64.60 32.02
CA SER A 41 -61.78 -65.12 33.39
C SER A 41 -63.17 -65.30 33.99
N GLY A 42 -63.25 -65.79 35.23
CA GLY A 42 -64.48 -65.82 36.03
C GLY A 42 -65.07 -64.43 36.37
N ILE A 43 -64.44 -63.33 35.95
CA ILE A 43 -65.02 -61.97 36.01
C ILE A 43 -65.99 -61.75 34.83
N GLN A 44 -65.68 -62.28 33.64
CA GLN A 44 -66.54 -62.21 32.45
C GLN A 44 -67.46 -63.43 32.34
N LEU A 45 -66.98 -64.61 32.72
CA LEU A 45 -67.64 -65.91 32.53
C LEU A 45 -68.34 -66.36 33.83
N ASN A 46 -69.34 -65.59 34.24
CA ASN A 46 -70.03 -65.69 35.53
C ASN A 46 -71.57 -65.77 35.43
N ALA A 47 -72.09 -66.33 34.32
CA ALA A 47 -73.51 -66.61 34.17
C ALA A 47 -74.01 -67.56 35.27
N THR A 48 -75.16 -67.25 35.87
CA THR A 48 -75.83 -68.07 36.88
C THR A 48 -77.15 -68.63 36.34
N ALA A 49 -77.62 -69.75 36.90
CA ALA A 49 -78.86 -70.40 36.47
C ALA A 49 -79.78 -70.71 37.67
N SER A 50 -81.10 -70.70 37.44
CA SER A 50 -82.11 -70.89 38.47
C SER A 50 -82.28 -72.35 38.95
N VAL A 51 -81.54 -73.30 38.39
CA VAL A 51 -81.55 -74.73 38.74
C VAL A 51 -80.13 -75.31 38.63
N ALA A 52 -79.89 -76.50 39.18
CA ALA A 52 -78.60 -77.19 39.07
C ALA A 52 -78.33 -77.71 37.64
N GLY A 53 -77.09 -77.55 37.19
CA GLY A 53 -76.63 -77.97 35.86
C GLY A 53 -75.21 -77.51 35.57
N THR A 54 -74.72 -77.81 34.37
CA THR A 54 -73.39 -77.43 33.89
C THR A 54 -73.49 -76.19 33.00
N MET A 55 -72.64 -75.19 33.25
CA MET A 55 -72.46 -74.02 32.38
C MET A 55 -71.21 -74.22 31.51
N THR A 56 -71.32 -73.96 30.21
CA THR A 56 -70.18 -73.97 29.28
C THR A 56 -70.13 -72.64 28.52
N TYR A 57 -68.93 -72.15 28.22
CA TYR A 57 -68.72 -70.83 27.64
C TYR A 57 -67.98 -70.90 26.30
N SER A 58 -68.38 -70.03 25.37
CA SER A 58 -67.71 -69.80 24.09
C SER A 58 -67.54 -68.29 23.84
N PRO A 59 -66.31 -67.78 23.73
CA PRO A 59 -65.03 -68.47 23.95
C PRO A 59 -64.84 -68.95 25.42
N PRO A 60 -64.06 -70.02 25.67
CA PRO A 60 -63.78 -70.52 27.01
C PRO A 60 -62.83 -69.60 27.81
N ALA A 61 -62.71 -69.85 29.12
CA ALA A 61 -61.74 -69.17 29.98
C ALA A 61 -60.30 -69.33 29.45
N GLY A 62 -59.48 -68.29 29.61
CA GLY A 62 -58.14 -68.17 29.05
C GLY A 62 -58.08 -67.65 27.61
N SER A 63 -59.20 -67.63 26.87
CA SER A 63 -59.23 -67.10 25.50
C SER A 63 -58.93 -65.60 25.49
N ILE A 64 -58.04 -65.16 24.60
CA ILE A 64 -57.90 -63.73 24.25
C ILE A 64 -58.92 -63.43 23.15
N VAL A 65 -59.71 -62.38 23.35
CA VAL A 65 -60.77 -61.97 22.41
C VAL A 65 -60.27 -60.77 21.59
N PRO A 66 -60.43 -60.75 20.26
CA PRO A 66 -60.08 -59.60 19.42
C PRO A 66 -60.86 -58.33 19.79
N ALA A 67 -60.27 -57.17 19.48
CA ALA A 67 -60.82 -55.84 19.75
C ALA A 67 -62.21 -55.59 19.12
N GLY A 68 -62.89 -54.54 19.55
CA GLY A 68 -64.28 -54.24 19.20
C GLY A 68 -65.30 -54.99 20.08
N THR A 69 -66.58 -54.87 19.75
CA THR A 69 -67.67 -55.55 20.48
C THR A 69 -67.83 -56.98 19.98
N ARG A 70 -67.67 -57.97 20.87
CA ARG A 70 -67.77 -59.40 20.55
C ARG A 70 -68.78 -60.10 21.46
N PRO A 71 -69.60 -61.04 20.95
CA PRO A 71 -70.51 -61.81 21.78
C PRO A 71 -69.76 -62.90 22.57
N LEU A 72 -70.04 -63.00 23.87
CA LEU A 72 -69.76 -64.18 24.69
C LEU A 72 -71.05 -65.00 24.79
N VAL A 73 -70.95 -66.32 24.64
CA VAL A 73 -72.08 -67.24 24.69
C VAL A 73 -71.92 -68.20 25.86
N ALA A 74 -72.98 -68.39 26.64
CA ALA A 74 -73.08 -69.36 27.72
C ALA A 74 -74.19 -70.37 27.41
N VAL A 75 -73.84 -71.65 27.36
CA VAL A 75 -74.79 -72.75 27.19
C VAL A 75 -74.93 -73.49 28.52
N PHE A 76 -76.13 -73.40 29.09
CA PHE A 76 -76.52 -74.08 30.31
C PHE A 76 -77.23 -75.39 30.00
N ILE A 77 -76.74 -76.49 30.57
CA ILE A 77 -77.33 -77.82 30.47
C ILE A 77 -77.78 -78.24 31.88
N PRO A 78 -79.10 -78.28 32.17
CA PRO A 78 -79.63 -78.75 33.44
C PRO A 78 -79.20 -80.19 33.76
N THR A 79 -78.98 -80.51 35.03
CA THR A 79 -78.74 -81.90 35.45
C THR A 79 -79.99 -82.75 35.22
N ASP A 80 -81.17 -82.20 35.50
CA ASP A 80 -82.46 -82.80 35.15
C ASP A 80 -82.87 -82.39 33.72
N THR A 81 -82.35 -83.14 32.74
CA THR A 81 -82.74 -83.01 31.33
C THR A 81 -84.11 -83.60 31.00
N ALA A 82 -84.75 -84.31 31.93
CA ALA A 82 -86.09 -84.88 31.74
C ALA A 82 -87.17 -83.82 31.95
N ASN A 83 -87.01 -82.95 32.96
CA ASN A 83 -87.96 -81.88 33.27
C ASN A 83 -87.55 -80.50 32.72
N HIS A 84 -86.27 -80.29 32.35
CA HIS A 84 -85.80 -79.01 31.82
C HIS A 84 -85.19 -79.09 30.42
N VAL A 85 -85.20 -77.96 29.70
CA VAL A 85 -84.49 -77.76 28.44
C VAL A 85 -83.15 -77.04 28.66
N PRO A 86 -82.11 -77.31 27.85
CA PRO A 86 -80.92 -76.46 27.79
C PRO A 86 -81.27 -75.03 27.38
N VAL A 87 -80.46 -74.07 27.83
CA VAL A 87 -80.65 -72.63 27.57
C VAL A 87 -79.35 -72.02 27.09
N THR A 88 -79.43 -71.17 26.08
CA THR A 88 -78.31 -70.36 25.59
C THR A 88 -78.55 -68.90 25.98
N ALA A 89 -77.58 -68.28 26.65
CA ALA A 89 -77.53 -66.86 26.91
C ALA A 89 -76.34 -66.24 26.16
N THR A 90 -76.48 -64.99 25.73
CA THR A 90 -75.44 -64.24 25.02
C THR A 90 -75.31 -62.87 25.65
N VAL A 91 -74.07 -62.38 25.81
CA VAL A 91 -73.78 -61.04 26.31
C VAL A 91 -72.64 -60.41 25.50
N GLU A 92 -72.65 -59.08 25.35
CA GLU A 92 -71.59 -58.37 24.63
C GLU A 92 -70.42 -58.02 25.56
N LEU A 93 -69.21 -58.31 25.10
CA LEU A 93 -67.97 -57.79 25.68
C LEU A 93 -67.38 -56.75 24.71
N THR A 94 -67.08 -55.55 25.20
CA THR A 94 -66.27 -54.58 24.45
C THR A 94 -64.80 -54.85 24.75
N VAL A 95 -63.98 -55.02 23.72
CA VAL A 95 -62.52 -55.14 23.86
C VAL A 95 -61.86 -53.92 23.22
N HIS A 96 -61.11 -53.15 23.99
CA HIS A 96 -60.37 -51.98 23.50
C HIS A 96 -59.02 -52.42 22.91
N PRO A 97 -58.57 -51.86 21.77
CA PRO A 97 -57.24 -52.11 21.23
C PRO A 97 -56.14 -51.77 22.25
N ALA A 98 -55.05 -52.55 22.24
CA ALA A 98 -53.92 -52.34 23.14
C ALA A 98 -52.93 -51.28 22.61
N THR A 99 -52.29 -50.53 23.50
CA THR A 99 -51.20 -49.61 23.12
C THR A 99 -49.86 -50.36 23.05
N PRO A 100 -49.16 -50.38 21.90
CA PRO A 100 -47.82 -50.98 21.81
C PRO A 100 -46.79 -50.26 22.71
N ALA A 101 -45.94 -51.04 23.38
CA ALA A 101 -44.85 -50.50 24.20
C ALA A 101 -43.63 -50.16 23.33
N LEU A 102 -43.46 -48.88 22.98
CA LEU A 102 -42.35 -48.42 22.14
C LEU A 102 -41.10 -48.09 22.97
N SER A 103 -39.93 -48.36 22.40
CA SER A 103 -38.64 -48.04 23.02
C SER A 103 -37.60 -47.63 21.98
N TRP A 104 -36.71 -46.70 22.35
CA TRP A 104 -35.60 -46.27 21.51
C TRP A 104 -34.45 -45.85 22.42
N ALA A 105 -33.25 -46.38 22.21
CA ALA A 105 -32.06 -45.99 22.96
C ALA A 105 -31.60 -44.57 22.56
N ARG A 106 -30.67 -43.99 23.33
CA ARG A 106 -29.94 -42.80 22.86
C ARG A 106 -28.81 -43.25 21.92
N PRO A 107 -28.80 -42.86 20.63
CA PRO A 107 -27.73 -43.25 19.72
C PRO A 107 -26.38 -42.66 20.13
N ALA A 108 -25.30 -43.25 19.63
CA ALA A 108 -23.97 -42.67 19.75
C ALA A 108 -23.87 -41.36 18.93
N ALA A 109 -23.16 -40.38 19.49
CA ALA A 109 -22.94 -39.09 18.81
C ALA A 109 -22.10 -39.25 17.54
N ILE A 110 -22.54 -38.62 16.44
CA ILE A 110 -21.88 -38.65 15.13
C ILE A 110 -21.14 -37.35 14.84
N ALA A 111 -20.32 -37.30 13.78
CA ALA A 111 -19.79 -36.05 13.24
C ALA A 111 -20.74 -35.50 12.15
N VAL A 112 -20.84 -34.19 12.03
CA VAL A 112 -21.51 -33.54 10.89
C VAL A 112 -20.93 -34.04 9.56
N GLY A 113 -21.79 -34.20 8.54
CA GLY A 113 -21.47 -34.90 7.30
C GLY A 113 -21.77 -36.41 7.34
N THR A 114 -21.96 -37.01 8.52
CA THR A 114 -22.42 -38.40 8.64
C THR A 114 -23.94 -38.47 8.40
N ALA A 115 -24.36 -39.24 7.41
CA ALA A 115 -25.78 -39.48 7.14
C ALA A 115 -26.44 -40.39 8.20
N LEU A 116 -27.74 -40.23 8.40
CA LEU A 116 -28.53 -41.10 9.26
C LEU A 116 -28.67 -42.51 8.67
N SER A 117 -28.56 -43.52 9.53
CA SER A 117 -28.55 -44.94 9.18
C SER A 117 -29.37 -45.75 10.18
N ALA A 118 -29.53 -47.05 9.92
CA ALA A 118 -30.11 -48.01 10.88
C ALA A 118 -29.34 -48.12 12.22
N THR A 119 -28.17 -47.47 12.35
CA THR A 119 -27.41 -47.36 13.62
C THR A 119 -27.97 -46.27 14.55
N GLN A 120 -28.69 -45.28 14.00
CA GLN A 120 -29.41 -44.25 14.77
C GLN A 120 -30.93 -44.48 14.73
N LEU A 121 -31.44 -45.04 13.63
CA LEU A 121 -32.86 -45.27 13.35
C LEU A 121 -33.24 -46.72 13.72
N ASP A 122 -33.17 -47.05 15.01
CA ASP A 122 -33.28 -48.41 15.57
C ASP A 122 -34.43 -48.59 16.59
N ALA A 123 -35.49 -47.79 16.49
CA ALA A 123 -36.66 -47.86 17.37
C ALA A 123 -37.32 -49.25 17.36
N ARG A 124 -37.86 -49.68 18.52
CA ARG A 124 -38.34 -51.05 18.75
C ARG A 124 -39.72 -51.11 19.37
N SER A 125 -40.48 -52.11 18.95
CA SER A 125 -41.78 -52.52 19.47
C SER A 125 -41.77 -54.04 19.67
N PRO A 126 -42.46 -54.60 20.69
CA PRO A 126 -42.71 -56.04 20.81
C PRO A 126 -43.88 -56.51 19.92
N VAL A 127 -44.59 -55.58 19.26
CA VAL A 127 -45.67 -55.83 18.29
C VAL A 127 -45.10 -55.67 16.88
N GLU A 128 -45.48 -56.53 15.95
CA GLU A 128 -45.07 -56.39 14.54
C GLU A 128 -45.70 -55.16 13.88
N GLY A 129 -44.90 -54.46 13.07
CA GLY A 129 -45.29 -53.22 12.40
C GLY A 129 -44.08 -52.49 11.82
N THR A 130 -44.31 -51.29 11.28
CA THR A 130 -43.27 -50.42 10.70
C THR A 130 -43.05 -49.15 11.54
N PHE A 131 -41.88 -48.54 11.36
CA PHE A 131 -41.54 -47.23 11.92
C PHE A 131 -41.25 -46.23 10.81
N ASP A 132 -42.00 -45.13 10.75
CA ASP A 132 -41.69 -43.98 9.92
C ASP A 132 -40.85 -42.98 10.72
N TYR A 133 -39.63 -42.71 10.24
CA TYR A 133 -38.64 -41.87 10.92
C TYR A 133 -38.64 -40.43 10.42
N THR A 134 -38.38 -39.48 11.32
CA THR A 134 -38.20 -38.05 11.02
C THR A 134 -37.17 -37.46 11.99
N PRO A 135 -36.03 -36.92 11.53
CA PRO A 135 -35.45 -37.00 10.18
C PRO A 135 -35.35 -38.43 9.62
N ALA A 136 -35.37 -38.56 8.29
CA ALA A 136 -35.37 -39.82 7.56
C ALA A 136 -33.95 -40.42 7.39
N VAL A 137 -33.90 -41.68 6.93
CA VAL A 137 -32.63 -42.35 6.59
C VAL A 137 -31.95 -41.64 5.42
N GLY A 138 -30.62 -41.47 5.51
CA GLY A 138 -29.82 -40.74 4.52
C GLY A 138 -29.71 -39.24 4.74
N GLU A 139 -30.55 -38.62 5.60
CA GLU A 139 -30.42 -37.20 5.92
C GLU A 139 -29.10 -36.90 6.66
N VAL A 140 -28.47 -35.76 6.35
CA VAL A 140 -27.28 -35.24 7.01
C VAL A 140 -27.67 -34.02 7.83
N LEU A 141 -27.51 -34.10 9.15
CA LEU A 141 -27.89 -33.05 10.08
C LEU A 141 -26.70 -32.11 10.37
N PRO A 142 -26.93 -30.79 10.59
CA PRO A 142 -25.89 -29.86 11.03
C PRO A 142 -25.45 -30.16 12.47
N ALA A 143 -24.33 -29.59 12.91
CA ALA A 143 -23.86 -29.80 14.28
C ALA A 143 -24.81 -29.18 15.32
N GLY A 144 -25.10 -29.95 16.38
CA GLY A 144 -26.11 -29.61 17.40
C GLY A 144 -26.75 -30.86 18.03
N ALA A 145 -27.69 -30.66 18.94
CA ALA A 145 -28.53 -31.74 19.48
C ALA A 145 -29.87 -31.77 18.72
N HIS A 146 -30.26 -32.95 18.22
CA HIS A 146 -31.43 -33.14 17.37
C HIS A 146 -32.39 -34.18 17.96
N ALA A 147 -33.67 -33.84 18.01
CA ALA A 147 -34.73 -34.78 18.32
C ALA A 147 -35.01 -35.67 17.10
N LEU A 148 -34.69 -36.96 17.21
CA LEU A 148 -35.17 -37.96 16.26
C LEU A 148 -36.55 -38.44 16.72
N ARG A 149 -37.49 -38.59 15.79
CA ARG A 149 -38.87 -39.04 16.03
C ARG A 149 -39.19 -40.24 15.16
N ALA A 150 -39.91 -41.21 15.71
CA ALA A 150 -40.44 -42.35 14.99
C ALA A 150 -41.94 -42.51 15.29
N VAL A 151 -42.73 -42.80 14.26
CA VAL A 151 -44.15 -43.14 14.37
C VAL A 151 -44.30 -44.63 14.09
N PHE A 152 -44.93 -45.36 15.01
CA PHE A 152 -45.18 -46.79 14.86
C PHE A 152 -46.56 -47.07 14.27
N THR A 153 -46.57 -47.91 13.23
CA THR A 153 -47.78 -48.44 12.59
C THR A 153 -47.79 -49.96 12.76
N PRO A 154 -48.62 -50.54 13.65
CA PRO A 154 -48.72 -51.99 13.80
C PRO A 154 -49.30 -52.63 12.53
N THR A 155 -48.87 -53.86 12.23
CA THR A 155 -49.47 -54.66 11.14
C THR A 155 -50.91 -55.05 11.49
N ASP A 156 -51.18 -55.31 12.78
CA ASP A 156 -52.51 -55.54 13.32
C ASP A 156 -53.13 -54.23 13.83
N THR A 157 -53.81 -53.52 12.93
CA THR A 157 -54.52 -52.27 13.24
C THR A 157 -55.92 -52.48 13.81
N GLU A 158 -56.40 -53.73 13.96
CA GLU A 158 -57.66 -54.02 14.64
C GLU A 158 -57.43 -54.10 16.15
N ASN A 159 -56.39 -54.83 16.57
CA ASN A 159 -56.12 -55.12 17.98
C ASN A 159 -55.11 -54.18 18.65
N TYR A 160 -54.36 -53.37 17.90
CA TYR A 160 -53.40 -52.40 18.45
C TYR A 160 -53.61 -50.96 17.96
N ILE A 161 -53.39 -50.00 18.86
CA ILE A 161 -53.45 -48.56 18.55
C ILE A 161 -52.21 -48.15 17.74
N GLY A 162 -52.41 -47.75 16.49
CA GLY A 162 -51.38 -47.17 15.62
C GLY A 162 -51.14 -45.68 15.86
N GLY A 163 -50.07 -45.15 15.26
CA GLY A 163 -49.68 -43.75 15.40
C GLY A 163 -48.92 -43.42 16.69
N GLY A 164 -48.51 -44.44 17.45
CA GLY A 164 -47.70 -44.27 18.66
C GLY A 164 -46.35 -43.60 18.34
N VAL A 165 -45.95 -42.62 19.13
CA VAL A 165 -44.74 -41.81 18.88
C VAL A 165 -43.67 -42.14 19.92
N VAL A 166 -42.44 -42.37 19.45
CA VAL A 166 -41.24 -42.44 20.30
C VAL A 166 -40.18 -41.47 19.78
N THR A 167 -39.41 -40.87 20.70
CA THR A 167 -38.39 -39.86 20.38
C THR A 167 -37.10 -40.12 21.14
N THR A 168 -35.97 -39.85 20.50
CA THR A 168 -34.63 -39.88 21.11
C THR A 168 -33.81 -38.65 20.73
N GLN A 169 -32.64 -38.48 21.34
CA GLN A 169 -31.77 -37.29 21.15
C GLN A 169 -30.41 -37.69 20.60
N LEU A 170 -30.08 -37.19 19.41
CA LEU A 170 -28.80 -37.41 18.73
C LEU A 170 -27.93 -36.15 18.84
N ASP A 171 -26.70 -36.32 19.36
CA ASP A 171 -25.67 -35.27 19.30
C ASP A 171 -24.90 -35.38 17.98
N VAL A 172 -24.88 -34.30 17.19
CA VAL A 172 -24.03 -34.14 16.01
C VAL A 172 -22.89 -33.20 16.37
N ARG A 173 -21.67 -33.73 16.39
CA ARG A 173 -20.45 -33.01 16.72
C ARG A 173 -19.95 -32.20 15.53
N LYS A 174 -19.36 -31.04 15.83
CA LYS A 174 -18.63 -30.23 14.85
C LYS A 174 -17.40 -31.00 14.33
N VAL A 175 -17.01 -30.72 13.10
CA VAL A 175 -15.70 -31.14 12.57
C VAL A 175 -14.63 -30.18 13.11
N ARG A 176 -13.42 -30.70 13.37
CA ARG A 176 -12.22 -29.91 13.63
C ARG A 176 -11.40 -29.82 12.33
N PRO A 177 -11.36 -28.66 11.65
CA PRO A 177 -10.45 -28.41 10.54
C PRO A 177 -8.99 -28.70 10.86
N THR A 178 -8.25 -29.19 9.87
CA THR A 178 -6.80 -29.36 9.93
C THR A 178 -6.13 -28.14 9.30
N ILE A 179 -5.14 -27.56 9.97
CA ILE A 179 -4.25 -26.53 9.41
C ILE A 179 -2.94 -27.21 8.97
N THR A 180 -2.55 -27.01 7.72
CA THR A 180 -1.24 -27.38 7.19
C THR A 180 -0.43 -26.09 6.97
N TRP A 181 0.72 -25.98 7.64
CA TRP A 181 1.64 -24.86 7.48
C TRP A 181 3.07 -25.41 7.53
N THR A 182 3.80 -25.29 6.43
CA THR A 182 5.20 -25.71 6.35
C THR A 182 6.10 -24.70 7.05
N ALA A 183 7.13 -25.16 7.75
CA ALA A 183 8.15 -24.26 8.31
C ALA A 183 8.75 -23.39 7.19
N PRO A 184 8.67 -22.05 7.28
CA PRO A 184 9.13 -21.16 6.22
C PRO A 184 10.66 -21.10 6.16
N ALA A 185 11.18 -20.71 5.00
CA ALA A 185 12.61 -20.50 4.82
C ALA A 185 13.13 -19.34 5.69
N ASP A 186 14.37 -19.47 6.18
CA ASP A 186 15.08 -18.42 6.91
C ASP A 186 15.06 -17.08 6.14
N ILE A 187 14.85 -15.98 6.86
CA ILE A 187 14.95 -14.61 6.33
C ILE A 187 16.13 -13.87 6.95
N THR A 188 16.66 -12.85 6.27
CA THR A 188 17.64 -11.93 6.86
C THR A 188 16.91 -10.77 7.55
N TYR A 189 17.41 -10.35 8.72
CA TYR A 189 16.89 -9.20 9.45
C TYR A 189 16.76 -7.95 8.55
N GLY A 190 15.63 -7.24 8.68
CA GLY A 190 15.25 -6.12 7.81
C GLY A 190 14.26 -6.51 6.71
N ILE A 191 14.11 -7.80 6.40
CA ILE A 191 12.99 -8.31 5.60
C ILE A 191 11.75 -8.45 6.51
N ALA A 192 10.60 -7.99 6.01
CA ALA A 192 9.31 -8.11 6.67
C ALA A 192 8.61 -9.44 6.33
N LEU A 193 7.75 -9.93 7.23
CA LEU A 193 6.90 -11.09 6.98
C LEU A 193 5.90 -10.81 5.84
N GLY A 194 5.78 -11.75 4.89
CA GLY A 194 4.85 -11.69 3.78
C GLY A 194 4.31 -13.06 3.38
N VAL A 195 3.73 -13.14 2.17
CA VAL A 195 2.99 -14.33 1.67
C VAL A 195 3.84 -15.59 1.46
N GLN A 196 5.17 -15.53 1.60
CA GLN A 196 6.03 -16.72 1.62
C GLN A 196 6.22 -17.32 3.01
N GLN A 197 5.95 -16.55 4.08
CA GLN A 197 5.99 -17.00 5.47
C GLN A 197 4.58 -17.24 6.01
N LEU A 198 3.62 -16.40 5.62
CA LEU A 198 2.24 -16.38 6.13
C LEU A 198 1.29 -17.05 5.12
N ASN A 199 1.48 -18.36 4.94
CA ASN A 199 0.88 -19.20 3.91
C ASN A 199 0.31 -20.52 4.46
N ALA A 200 -0.29 -20.48 5.66
CA ALA A 200 -1.06 -21.59 6.18
C ALA A 200 -2.27 -21.89 5.29
N VAL A 201 -2.62 -23.16 5.14
CA VAL A 201 -3.83 -23.63 4.44
C VAL A 201 -4.65 -24.53 5.35
N ALA A 202 -5.97 -24.57 5.16
CA ALA A 202 -6.90 -25.32 6.00
C ALA A 202 -7.74 -26.30 5.16
N SER A 203 -8.26 -27.34 5.81
CA SER A 203 -9.10 -28.36 5.17
C SER A 203 -10.54 -27.89 4.85
N VAL A 204 -10.91 -26.67 5.22
CA VAL A 204 -12.20 -26.02 4.90
C VAL A 204 -11.99 -24.51 4.63
N PRO A 205 -12.92 -23.81 3.98
CA PRO A 205 -12.85 -22.35 3.81
C PRO A 205 -12.95 -21.57 5.14
N GLY A 206 -12.24 -20.45 5.22
CA GLY A 206 -12.20 -19.57 6.39
C GLY A 206 -11.09 -18.54 6.31
N THR A 207 -10.85 -17.82 7.41
CA THR A 207 -9.84 -16.76 7.52
C THR A 207 -8.72 -17.14 8.50
N PHE A 208 -7.51 -16.62 8.24
CA PHE A 208 -6.34 -16.78 9.09
C PHE A 208 -5.95 -15.44 9.73
N ALA A 209 -5.80 -15.44 11.05
CA ALA A 209 -5.16 -14.36 11.79
C ALA A 209 -3.75 -14.79 12.19
N TYR A 210 -2.73 -14.11 11.67
CA TYR A 210 -1.32 -14.39 11.96
C TYR A 210 -0.78 -13.46 13.05
N ASP A 211 -0.04 -14.01 14.02
CA ASP A 211 0.77 -13.24 14.97
C ASP A 211 2.20 -13.79 14.99
N PRO A 212 3.23 -13.00 14.59
CA PRO A 212 3.13 -11.61 14.13
C PRO A 212 2.50 -11.41 12.74
N VAL A 213 1.86 -10.26 12.56
CA VAL A 213 1.14 -9.89 11.32
C VAL A 213 2.08 -9.65 10.12
N ALA A 214 1.52 -9.71 8.91
CA ALA A 214 2.20 -9.30 7.68
C ALA A 214 2.77 -7.87 7.79
N GLY A 215 3.93 -7.62 7.19
CA GLY A 215 4.68 -6.36 7.32
C GLY A 215 5.56 -6.27 8.57
N THR A 216 5.43 -7.18 9.56
CA THR A 216 6.31 -7.19 10.74
C THR A 216 7.76 -7.53 10.35
N ILE A 217 8.72 -6.69 10.75
CA ILE A 217 10.15 -7.02 10.70
C ILE A 217 10.54 -7.67 12.03
N LEU A 218 10.99 -8.93 11.97
CA LEU A 218 11.38 -9.70 13.15
C LEU A 218 12.84 -9.44 13.55
N PRO A 219 13.17 -9.41 14.87
CA PRO A 219 14.55 -9.41 15.34
C PRO A 219 15.23 -10.77 15.15
N ALA A 220 16.56 -10.77 15.01
CA ALA A 220 17.38 -11.95 14.68
C ALA A 220 17.30 -13.07 15.74
N GLY A 221 17.57 -14.31 15.33
CA GLY A 221 17.38 -15.53 16.11
C GLY A 221 16.16 -16.34 15.65
N SER A 222 15.85 -17.44 16.36
CA SER A 222 14.64 -18.23 16.07
C SER A 222 13.41 -17.55 16.65
N ARG A 223 12.31 -17.53 15.89
CA ARG A 223 11.05 -16.84 16.23
C ARG A 223 9.88 -17.78 15.93
N THR A 224 8.91 -17.84 16.84
CA THR A 224 7.64 -18.53 16.59
C THR A 224 6.72 -17.60 15.81
N LEU A 225 6.15 -18.11 14.72
CA LEU A 225 4.97 -17.55 14.08
C LEU A 225 3.77 -18.39 14.52
N THR A 226 2.68 -17.73 14.90
CA THR A 226 1.42 -18.37 15.23
C THR A 226 0.35 -17.97 14.23
N VAL A 227 -0.63 -18.86 14.03
CA VAL A 227 -1.82 -18.57 13.24
C VAL A 227 -3.05 -19.15 13.93
N VAL A 228 -4.13 -18.37 13.96
CA VAL A 228 -5.45 -18.81 14.41
C VAL A 228 -6.39 -18.85 13.20
N PHE A 229 -7.00 -20.00 12.96
CA PHE A 229 -7.97 -20.20 11.89
C PHE A 229 -9.41 -20.06 12.40
N THR A 230 -10.21 -19.33 11.62
CA THR A 230 -11.66 -19.14 11.83
C THR A 230 -12.40 -19.63 10.57
N PRO A 231 -13.10 -20.77 10.63
CA PRO A 231 -13.90 -21.26 9.51
C PRO A 231 -15.01 -20.27 9.13
N SER A 232 -15.41 -20.24 7.86
CA SER A 232 -16.58 -19.46 7.44
C SER A 232 -17.89 -20.07 7.97
N ASP A 233 -18.01 -21.40 7.92
CA ASP A 233 -19.10 -22.15 8.56
C ASP A 233 -18.77 -22.43 10.04
N LEU A 234 -19.10 -21.46 10.89
CA LEU A 234 -19.04 -21.57 12.35
C LEU A 234 -20.14 -22.45 12.96
N ALA A 235 -21.16 -22.87 12.20
CA ALA A 235 -22.19 -23.78 12.71
C ALA A 235 -21.60 -25.19 12.82
N ASN A 236 -21.00 -25.69 11.73
CA ASN A 236 -20.55 -27.07 11.61
C ASN A 236 -19.07 -27.30 11.96
N ASN A 237 -18.24 -26.25 12.03
CA ASN A 237 -16.80 -26.38 12.32
C ASN A 237 -16.39 -25.78 13.67
N GLU A 238 -15.40 -26.39 14.31
CA GLU A 238 -14.70 -25.80 15.46
C GLU A 238 -13.83 -24.61 15.00
N SER A 239 -13.82 -23.55 15.80
CA SER A 239 -13.12 -22.28 15.52
C SER A 239 -12.09 -21.96 16.60
N GLY A 240 -11.17 -21.03 16.31
CA GLY A 240 -10.05 -20.73 17.21
C GLY A 240 -8.93 -21.78 17.15
N ILE A 241 -8.80 -22.47 16.01
CA ILE A 241 -7.81 -23.53 15.84
C ILE A 241 -6.45 -22.88 15.64
N ALA A 242 -5.53 -23.08 16.58
CA ALA A 242 -4.19 -22.53 16.53
C ALA A 242 -3.20 -23.51 15.89
N SER A 243 -2.26 -22.99 15.09
CA SER A 243 -1.05 -23.68 14.65
C SER A 243 0.16 -22.75 14.82
N GLN A 244 1.36 -23.33 14.89
CA GLN A 244 2.61 -22.59 15.04
C GLN A 244 3.74 -23.22 14.23
N VAL A 245 4.60 -22.37 13.68
CA VAL A 245 5.85 -22.74 13.00
C VAL A 245 6.99 -21.87 13.52
N THR A 246 8.23 -22.32 13.41
CA THR A 246 9.40 -21.50 13.69
C THR A 246 10.03 -20.99 12.40
N ILE A 247 10.54 -19.76 12.44
CA ILE A 247 11.36 -19.14 11.41
C ILE A 247 12.68 -18.66 12.03
N ASN A 248 13.81 -18.85 11.36
CA ASN A 248 15.07 -18.28 11.82
C ASN A 248 15.37 -16.99 11.06
N VAL A 249 15.60 -15.93 11.82
CA VAL A 249 15.96 -14.62 11.30
C VAL A 249 17.47 -14.47 11.43
N ARG A 250 18.17 -14.54 10.30
CA ARG A 250 19.63 -14.40 10.22
C ARG A 250 20.00 -12.94 10.46
N LYS A 251 21.09 -12.70 11.21
CA LYS A 251 21.60 -11.34 11.42
C LYS A 251 21.97 -10.71 10.08
N ALA A 252 21.64 -9.43 9.89
CA ALA A 252 22.05 -8.70 8.70
C ALA A 252 23.54 -8.36 8.77
N GLN A 253 24.23 -8.41 7.63
CA GLN A 253 25.63 -7.98 7.52
C GLN A 253 25.66 -6.52 7.00
N PRO A 254 26.16 -5.56 7.78
CA PRO A 254 26.34 -4.18 7.32
C PRO A 254 27.34 -4.06 6.18
N GLN A 255 27.42 -2.88 5.57
CA GLN A 255 28.50 -2.52 4.64
C GLN A 255 29.28 -1.35 5.23
N VAL A 256 30.61 -1.52 5.27
CA VAL A 256 31.56 -0.46 5.62
C VAL A 256 32.25 -0.03 4.34
N THR A 257 32.18 1.26 4.04
CA THR A 257 32.75 1.87 2.83
C THR A 257 33.85 2.84 3.22
N TRP A 258 35.06 2.61 2.73
CA TRP A 258 36.24 3.42 2.99
C TRP A 258 36.96 3.69 1.68
N ALA A 259 37.15 4.96 1.33
CA ALA A 259 37.91 5.34 0.15
C ALA A 259 39.42 5.30 0.45
N THR A 260 40.23 4.81 -0.49
CA THR A 260 41.70 4.84 -0.37
C THR A 260 42.18 6.27 -0.18
N PRO A 261 42.81 6.64 0.95
CA PRO A 261 43.22 8.02 1.19
C PRO A 261 44.43 8.42 0.34
N ALA A 262 44.62 9.73 0.16
CA ALA A 262 45.78 10.24 -0.55
C ALA A 262 47.10 9.92 0.21
N PRO A 263 48.23 9.71 -0.50
CA PRO A 263 49.54 9.61 0.13
C PRO A 263 49.92 10.88 0.90
N PHE A 264 50.62 10.74 2.02
CA PHE A 264 51.14 11.87 2.80
C PHE A 264 52.63 11.70 3.13
N THR A 265 53.31 12.76 3.57
CA THR A 265 54.74 12.74 3.88
C THR A 265 55.02 12.29 5.31
N PHE A 266 56.08 11.48 5.48
CA PHE A 266 56.57 11.01 6.78
C PHE A 266 56.74 12.14 7.80
N GLY A 267 56.40 11.86 9.06
CA GLY A 267 56.36 12.83 10.15
C GLY A 267 54.96 13.39 10.47
N ALA A 268 54.00 13.28 9.55
CA ALA A 268 52.59 13.52 9.85
C ALA A 268 51.92 12.29 10.49
N ALA A 269 50.98 12.52 11.40
CA ALA A 269 50.17 11.49 12.05
C ALA A 269 48.88 11.19 11.29
N LEU A 270 48.27 10.01 11.53
CA LEU A 270 46.94 9.69 11.00
C LEU A 270 45.88 10.66 11.55
N THR A 271 45.08 11.22 10.65
CA THR A 271 43.99 12.16 10.95
C THR A 271 42.65 11.60 10.46
N THR A 272 41.55 12.32 10.74
CA THR A 272 40.21 12.02 10.22
C THR A 272 40.09 12.11 8.68
N LEU A 273 41.10 12.63 7.97
CA LEU A 273 41.15 12.55 6.50
C LEU A 273 41.45 11.11 6.04
N GLN A 274 42.39 10.43 6.72
CA GLN A 274 42.72 9.03 6.47
C GLN A 274 41.68 8.09 7.12
N LEU A 275 41.32 8.37 8.37
CA LEU A 275 40.39 7.57 9.18
C LEU A 275 38.95 8.04 8.95
N SER A 276 38.46 7.76 7.74
CA SER A 276 37.21 8.29 7.16
C SER A 276 36.26 7.20 6.64
N ALA A 277 36.32 6.00 7.22
CA ALA A 277 35.39 4.93 6.92
C ALA A 277 33.95 5.29 7.34
N THR A 278 32.98 4.86 6.53
CA THR A 278 31.55 5.10 6.74
C THR A 278 30.79 3.78 6.75
N SER A 279 29.60 3.75 7.36
CA SER A 279 28.79 2.54 7.53
C SER A 279 27.35 2.79 7.06
N THR A 280 26.71 1.77 6.50
CA THR A 280 25.27 1.80 6.16
C THR A 280 24.35 1.71 7.39
N VAL A 281 24.91 1.52 8.59
CA VAL A 281 24.17 1.41 9.86
C VAL A 281 24.89 2.14 11.00
N ALA A 282 24.15 2.59 12.01
CA ALA A 282 24.74 3.19 13.21
C ALA A 282 25.52 2.17 14.05
N GLY A 283 26.68 2.61 14.56
CA GLY A 283 27.61 1.81 15.36
C GLY A 283 28.96 2.52 15.47
N ASP A 284 29.80 2.04 16.37
CA ASP A 284 31.14 2.58 16.59
C ASP A 284 32.13 1.94 15.61
N ILE A 285 32.98 2.76 14.97
CA ILE A 285 34.04 2.29 14.08
C ILE A 285 35.38 2.48 14.80
N ALA A 286 36.02 1.36 15.13
CA ALA A 286 37.39 1.34 15.63
C ALA A 286 38.38 1.29 14.44
N TYR A 287 39.52 1.96 14.58
CA TYR A 287 40.58 2.00 13.57
C TYR A 287 41.88 1.44 14.12
N ASP A 288 42.55 0.60 13.32
CA ASP A 288 43.92 0.13 13.59
C ASP A 288 44.82 0.40 12.36
N PRO A 289 45.91 1.18 12.48
CA PRO A 289 46.30 1.98 13.65
C PRO A 289 45.35 3.15 13.96
N PRO A 290 45.29 3.60 15.22
CA PRO A 290 44.33 4.63 15.66
C PRO A 290 44.72 6.07 15.26
N LEU A 291 43.79 7.00 15.50
CA LEU A 291 43.99 8.43 15.31
C LEU A 291 45.23 8.93 16.06
N GLY A 292 46.07 9.73 15.41
CA GLY A 292 47.32 10.24 15.97
C GLY A 292 48.53 9.30 15.85
N PHE A 293 48.37 8.08 15.30
CA PHE A 293 49.50 7.17 15.09
C PHE A 293 50.45 7.66 13.98
N LEU A 294 51.76 7.46 14.15
CA LEU A 294 52.81 7.82 13.19
C LEU A 294 53.23 6.59 12.37
N LEU A 295 52.98 6.63 11.06
CA LEU A 295 53.40 5.57 10.14
C LEU A 295 54.81 5.83 9.57
N PRO A 296 55.68 4.80 9.44
CA PRO A 296 56.97 4.95 8.75
C PRO A 296 56.78 5.04 7.22
N VAL A 297 57.83 5.45 6.49
CA VAL A 297 57.83 5.48 5.02
C VAL A 297 57.51 4.08 4.46
N GLY A 298 56.58 3.99 3.51
CA GLY A 298 56.14 2.71 2.93
C GLY A 298 54.65 2.65 2.59
N GLU A 299 54.12 1.44 2.50
CA GLU A 299 52.68 1.17 2.36
C GLU A 299 52.19 0.38 3.57
N HIS A 300 51.05 0.79 4.13
CA HIS A 300 50.46 0.23 5.34
C HIS A 300 49.00 -0.11 5.11
N VAL A 301 48.56 -1.27 5.59
CA VAL A 301 47.13 -1.60 5.62
C VAL A 301 46.54 -0.96 6.87
N LEU A 302 45.52 -0.13 6.69
CA LEU A 302 44.66 0.36 7.78
C LEU A 302 43.40 -0.51 7.81
N VAL A 303 42.90 -0.84 9.00
CA VAL A 303 41.67 -1.62 9.21
C VAL A 303 40.65 -0.77 9.98
N ALA A 304 39.39 -0.84 9.57
CA ALA A 304 38.25 -0.21 10.20
C ALA A 304 37.20 -1.27 10.55
N THR A 305 37.02 -1.53 11.85
CA THR A 305 36.10 -2.54 12.37
C THR A 305 34.86 -1.87 12.96
N LEU A 306 33.71 -2.08 12.33
CA LEU A 306 32.41 -1.62 12.80
C LEU A 306 31.85 -2.57 13.87
N THR A 307 31.54 -2.01 15.03
CA THR A 307 30.66 -2.61 16.04
C THR A 307 29.27 -1.97 15.92
N PRO A 308 28.27 -2.64 15.34
CA PRO A 308 26.93 -2.06 15.19
C PRO A 308 26.28 -1.83 16.56
N ALA A 309 25.60 -0.69 16.73
CA ALA A 309 24.85 -0.41 17.95
C ALA A 309 23.77 -1.47 18.23
N ASP A 310 23.23 -2.07 17.17
CA ASP A 310 22.32 -3.22 17.21
C ASP A 310 23.09 -4.53 16.95
N ALA A 311 23.94 -4.91 17.91
CA ALA A 311 24.68 -6.17 17.90
C ALA A 311 23.77 -7.40 18.08
N VAL A 312 22.49 -7.23 18.44
CA VAL A 312 21.50 -8.33 18.48
C VAL A 312 21.13 -8.74 17.06
N ASN A 313 20.79 -7.79 16.19
CA ASN A 313 20.27 -8.06 14.86
C ASN A 313 21.30 -8.00 13.73
N ARG A 314 22.50 -7.45 13.99
CA ARG A 314 23.55 -7.26 12.98
C ARG A 314 24.86 -7.94 13.35
N LEU A 315 25.62 -8.33 12.34
CA LEU A 315 27.01 -8.80 12.47
C LEU A 315 27.98 -7.62 12.48
N PRO A 316 29.17 -7.73 13.11
CA PRO A 316 30.26 -6.81 12.85
C PRO A 316 30.68 -6.87 11.37
N ALA A 317 31.30 -5.80 10.90
CA ALA A 317 31.78 -5.68 9.53
C ALA A 317 33.11 -4.93 9.50
N GLU A 318 33.98 -5.26 8.55
CA GLU A 318 35.33 -4.70 8.46
C GLU A 318 35.61 -4.21 7.04
N ALA A 319 36.40 -3.15 6.93
CA ALA A 319 36.98 -2.67 5.69
C ALA A 319 38.46 -2.36 5.90
N SER A 320 39.25 -2.45 4.84
CA SER A 320 40.67 -2.08 4.87
C SER A 320 41.09 -1.30 3.64
N VAL A 321 42.07 -0.41 3.82
CA VAL A 321 42.65 0.43 2.77
C VAL A 321 44.16 0.45 2.87
N VAL A 322 44.86 0.65 1.75
CA VAL A 322 46.32 0.84 1.74
C VAL A 322 46.64 2.33 1.80
N GLN A 323 47.29 2.75 2.89
CA GLN A 323 47.84 4.09 3.05
C GLN A 323 49.32 4.09 2.65
N ARG A 324 49.68 4.95 1.70
CA ARG A 324 51.08 5.19 1.31
C ARG A 324 51.66 6.39 2.06
N VAL A 325 52.90 6.26 2.52
CA VAL A 325 53.67 7.30 3.21
C VAL A 325 54.96 7.57 2.43
N LEU A 326 55.16 8.82 2.03
CA LEU A 326 56.27 9.28 1.19
C LEU A 326 57.42 9.85 2.05
N ALA A 327 58.66 9.71 1.59
CA ALA A 327 59.79 10.43 2.19
C ALA A 327 59.69 11.94 1.88
N GLY A 328 60.05 12.78 2.85
CA GLY A 328 60.18 14.23 2.65
C GLY A 328 61.47 14.62 1.90
N PRO A 329 61.58 15.87 1.43
CA PRO A 329 62.83 16.39 0.91
C PRO A 329 63.90 16.46 2.01
N VAL A 330 65.17 16.36 1.60
CA VAL A 330 66.36 16.46 2.47
C VAL A 330 67.22 17.60 1.96
N SER A 331 67.77 18.43 2.86
CA SER A 331 68.60 19.57 2.50
C SER A 331 69.88 19.69 3.36
N ILE A 332 70.99 19.98 2.67
CA ILE A 332 72.27 20.34 3.29
C ILE A 332 72.45 21.85 3.09
N THR A 333 72.52 22.59 4.19
CA THR A 333 72.82 24.03 4.20
C THR A 333 74.27 24.24 4.60
N TRP A 334 75.02 25.00 3.80
CA TRP A 334 76.40 25.38 4.11
C TRP A 334 76.62 26.85 3.71
N ASN A 335 76.83 27.71 4.70
CA ASN A 335 77.04 29.14 4.48
C ASN A 335 78.41 29.40 3.85
N THR A 336 78.51 30.42 3.00
CA THR A 336 79.79 30.81 2.38
C THR A 336 80.72 31.41 3.44
N PRO A 337 81.91 30.82 3.69
CA PRO A 337 82.78 31.26 4.78
C PRO A 337 83.66 32.47 4.42
N ASP A 338 84.05 33.24 5.44
CA ASP A 338 84.82 34.48 5.29
C ASP A 338 86.23 34.29 4.71
N PRO A 339 86.73 35.23 3.87
CA PRO A 339 88.06 35.15 3.27
C PRO A 339 89.22 35.25 4.27
N ILE A 340 90.23 34.39 4.11
CA ILE A 340 91.49 34.40 4.87
C ILE A 340 92.65 35.02 4.06
N THR A 341 93.86 35.10 4.63
CA THR A 341 95.06 35.66 3.96
C THR A 341 96.15 34.59 3.84
N TYR A 342 96.99 34.66 2.81
CA TYR A 342 98.01 33.63 2.55
C TYR A 342 98.90 33.36 3.77
N GLY A 343 99.10 32.09 4.08
CA GLY A 343 99.76 31.63 5.31
C GLY A 343 98.81 31.32 6.49
N THR A 344 97.49 31.46 6.32
CA THR A 344 96.49 31.10 7.35
C THR A 344 95.91 29.68 7.11
N PRO A 345 95.83 28.80 8.12
CA PRO A 345 95.23 27.46 7.98
C PRO A 345 93.70 27.44 8.17
N LEU A 346 93.06 26.37 7.70
CA LEU A 346 91.61 26.11 7.90
C LEU A 346 91.23 25.80 9.36
N ASP A 347 90.09 26.32 9.80
CA ASP A 347 89.45 26.03 11.09
C ASP A 347 87.94 25.73 10.97
N GLU A 348 87.29 25.46 12.11
CA GLU A 348 85.87 25.10 12.22
C GLU A 348 84.92 26.17 11.66
N ARG A 349 85.35 27.43 11.51
CA ARG A 349 84.51 28.51 10.97
C ARG A 349 84.26 28.34 9.46
N GLN A 350 85.08 27.56 8.75
CA GLN A 350 84.88 27.26 7.33
C GLN A 350 84.27 25.87 7.09
N LEU A 351 84.25 24.98 8.09
CA LEU A 351 83.83 23.57 7.97
C LEU A 351 82.56 23.29 8.81
N ASN A 352 81.50 24.05 8.52
CA ASN A 352 80.31 24.21 9.35
C ASN A 352 78.98 23.98 8.60
N ALA A 353 78.93 22.97 7.72
CA ALA A 353 77.70 22.54 7.07
C ALA A 353 76.72 21.89 8.06
N VAL A 354 75.42 21.99 7.79
CA VAL A 354 74.33 21.39 8.58
C VAL A 354 73.37 20.67 7.64
N CYS A 355 72.89 19.49 8.03
CA CYS A 355 71.82 18.77 7.33
C CYS A 355 70.53 18.81 8.17
N ASP A 356 69.38 18.87 7.52
CA ASP A 356 68.06 18.81 8.18
C ASP A 356 67.66 17.39 8.63
N GLN A 357 68.39 16.35 8.20
CA GLN A 357 68.17 14.95 8.60
C GLN A 357 69.40 14.34 9.31
N PRO A 358 69.18 13.38 10.26
CA PRO A 358 70.26 12.76 11.02
C PRO A 358 71.20 11.89 10.15
N GLY A 359 72.49 12.17 10.26
CA GLY A 359 73.56 11.47 9.55
C GLY A 359 74.93 12.07 9.86
N THR A 360 75.99 11.55 9.23
CA THR A 360 77.38 11.96 9.48
C THR A 360 77.90 12.83 8.33
N LEU A 361 78.61 13.91 8.66
CA LEU A 361 79.23 14.83 7.72
C LEU A 361 80.76 14.61 7.65
N ALA A 362 81.31 14.53 6.44
CA ALA A 362 82.75 14.39 6.20
C ALA A 362 83.28 15.45 5.21
N TYR A 363 84.26 16.24 5.64
CA TYR A 363 84.79 17.40 4.91
C TYR A 363 86.08 17.11 4.15
N GLN A 364 86.26 17.80 3.00
CA GLN A 364 87.49 17.79 2.21
C GLN A 364 87.78 19.20 1.63
N PRO A 365 88.97 19.79 1.82
CA PRO A 365 90.05 19.36 2.73
C PRO A 365 89.62 19.29 4.21
N ALA A 366 90.43 18.64 5.03
CA ALA A 366 90.23 18.59 6.48
C ALA A 366 90.72 19.87 7.18
N ALA A 367 90.32 20.05 8.44
CA ALA A 367 90.78 21.15 9.30
C ALA A 367 92.33 21.16 9.43
N GLY A 368 92.91 22.35 9.59
CA GLY A 368 94.36 22.56 9.70
C GLY A 368 95.12 22.66 8.38
N ALA A 369 94.49 22.39 7.23
CA ALA A 369 95.16 22.55 5.93
C ALA A 369 95.49 24.02 5.61
N LEU A 370 96.71 24.28 5.12
CA LEU A 370 97.10 25.56 4.52
C LEU A 370 96.65 25.62 3.06
N LEU A 371 96.16 26.77 2.62
CA LEU A 371 95.56 26.95 1.29
C LEU A 371 96.27 28.04 0.47
N GLU A 372 96.40 27.77 -0.84
CA GLU A 372 97.02 28.70 -1.79
C GLU A 372 96.06 29.85 -2.23
N PRO A 373 96.59 31.02 -2.64
CA PRO A 373 95.79 32.24 -2.87
C PRO A 373 94.82 32.14 -4.04
N GLY A 374 93.52 32.29 -3.75
CA GLY A 374 92.45 32.21 -4.74
C GLY A 374 91.16 31.61 -4.16
N PRO A 375 90.17 31.31 -5.01
CA PRO A 375 88.94 30.63 -4.61
C PRO A 375 89.15 29.12 -4.49
N GLN A 376 89.09 28.61 -3.26
CA GLN A 376 89.22 27.19 -2.92
C GLN A 376 87.82 26.56 -2.78
N THR A 377 87.63 25.34 -3.28
CA THR A 377 86.35 24.63 -3.14
C THR A 377 86.43 23.61 -2.03
N LEU A 378 85.60 23.77 -1.00
CA LEU A 378 85.44 22.82 0.09
C LEU A 378 84.24 21.92 -0.24
N ARG A 379 84.35 20.61 -0.01
CA ARG A 379 83.28 19.63 -0.19
C ARG A 379 82.90 19.01 1.15
N VAL A 380 81.60 18.74 1.33
CA VAL A 380 81.09 17.89 2.40
C VAL A 380 80.24 16.77 1.81
N ASN A 381 80.46 15.55 2.29
CA ASN A 381 79.60 14.40 1.99
C ASN A 381 78.78 14.07 3.24
N TRP A 382 77.48 13.84 3.07
CA TRP A 382 76.56 13.44 4.12
C TRP A 382 76.08 12.00 3.91
N THR A 383 76.25 11.17 4.93
CA THR A 383 75.79 9.79 4.95
C THR A 383 74.63 9.65 5.94
N PRO A 384 73.41 9.27 5.51
CA PRO A 384 72.25 9.15 6.39
C PRO A 384 72.38 7.99 7.38
N ALA A 385 71.71 8.14 8.53
CA ALA A 385 71.55 7.07 9.53
C ALA A 385 70.36 6.12 9.24
N GLY A 386 69.76 6.18 8.05
CA GLY A 386 68.55 5.44 7.68
C GLY A 386 68.32 5.40 6.17
N ALA A 387 67.11 5.03 5.74
CA ALA A 387 66.75 4.73 4.34
C ALA A 387 66.63 5.95 3.38
N PHE A 388 67.45 6.98 3.58
CA PHE A 388 67.60 8.11 2.65
C PHE A 388 68.75 7.85 1.67
N GLN A 389 68.80 8.61 0.56
CA GLN A 389 69.94 8.56 -0.37
C GLN A 389 71.08 9.48 0.13
N PRO A 390 72.36 9.10 -0.02
CA PRO A 390 73.49 9.94 0.36
C PRO A 390 73.60 11.17 -0.56
N MET A 391 74.09 12.28 -0.03
CA MET A 391 74.16 13.57 -0.74
C MET A 391 75.48 14.29 -0.42
N SER A 392 75.94 15.19 -1.30
CA SER A 392 77.13 16.01 -1.05
C SER A 392 76.92 17.45 -1.48
N ALA A 393 77.40 18.40 -0.67
CA ALA A 393 77.39 19.83 -0.98
C ALA A 393 78.82 20.38 -1.16
N MET A 394 78.94 21.56 -1.75
CA MET A 394 80.19 22.27 -1.96
C MET A 394 80.03 23.76 -1.66
N VAL A 395 81.07 24.38 -1.11
CA VAL A 395 81.13 25.83 -0.88
C VAL A 395 82.49 26.38 -1.30
N ARG A 396 82.60 27.70 -1.50
CA ARG A 396 83.84 28.38 -1.90
C ARG A 396 84.39 29.28 -0.79
N LEU A 397 85.69 29.20 -0.55
CA LEU A 397 86.47 30.05 0.37
C LEU A 397 87.51 30.87 -0.43
N LEU A 398 87.94 32.04 0.04
CA LEU A 398 88.88 32.94 -0.68
C LEU A 398 90.13 33.29 0.17
N VAL A 399 91.30 33.45 -0.49
CA VAL A 399 92.62 33.68 0.17
C VAL A 399 93.41 34.87 -0.44
N ARG A 400 94.06 35.76 0.37
CA ARG A 400 94.61 37.14 0.03
C ARG A 400 96.18 37.36 0.16
N LYS A 401 96.78 38.58 -0.09
CA LYS A 401 98.24 38.86 -0.51
C LYS A 401 99.02 40.14 0.11
N ARG A 402 100.20 40.70 -0.42
CA ARG A 402 101.10 41.90 0.03
C ARG A 402 102.03 42.76 -1.01
N ALA A 403 102.23 44.13 -1.05
CA ALA A 403 102.51 45.01 -2.30
C ALA A 403 103.87 45.84 -2.67
N PRO A 404 104.19 46.10 -4.01
CA PRO A 404 105.19 46.92 -4.90
C PRO A 404 105.66 48.45 -4.96
N GLU A 405 106.14 48.96 -6.18
CA GLU A 405 106.74 50.33 -6.60
C GLU A 405 106.82 50.66 -8.18
N LEU A 406 106.98 51.93 -8.75
CA LEU A 406 106.74 52.33 -10.23
C LEU A 406 107.43 53.57 -11.00
N THR A 407 107.25 53.72 -12.37
CA THR A 407 107.49 54.91 -13.34
C THR A 407 106.76 54.82 -14.78
N TRP A 408 106.50 55.87 -15.65
CA TRP A 408 105.76 55.78 -17.02
C TRP A 408 105.73 57.01 -18.08
N ALA A 409 105.04 56.96 -19.29
CA ALA A 409 104.92 57.94 -20.48
C ALA A 409 103.74 57.72 -21.56
N PRO A 410 103.39 58.65 -22.55
CA PRO A 410 102.08 58.72 -23.34
C PRO A 410 101.89 58.18 -24.82
N PRO A 411 100.64 58.03 -25.37
CA PRO A 411 100.27 57.40 -26.68
C PRO A 411 99.11 58.03 -27.58
N ALA A 412 98.50 57.28 -28.54
CA ALA A 412 97.55 57.75 -29.61
C ALA A 412 96.22 56.95 -29.84
N ASP A 413 95.18 57.64 -30.38
CA ASP A 413 93.68 57.47 -30.42
C ASP A 413 92.99 56.14 -30.86
N ALA A 414 91.69 55.94 -30.48
CA ALA A 414 90.80 54.82 -30.92
C ALA A 414 89.24 55.07 -30.85
N ALA A 415 88.41 54.02 -30.69
CA ALA A 415 86.92 54.03 -30.70
C ALA A 415 86.25 53.27 -29.52
N TYR A 416 84.96 53.47 -29.22
CA TYR A 416 84.28 52.85 -28.06
C TYR A 416 84.14 51.35 -28.30
N GLY A 417 84.20 50.57 -27.22
CA GLY A 417 84.48 49.14 -27.31
C GLY A 417 85.94 48.79 -27.64
N THR A 418 86.79 49.73 -28.09
CA THR A 418 88.22 49.45 -28.31
C THR A 418 88.95 49.49 -26.96
N PRO A 419 89.60 48.39 -26.55
CA PRO A 419 90.38 48.35 -25.33
C PRO A 419 91.71 49.10 -25.49
N MET A 420 92.20 49.73 -24.42
CA MET A 420 93.60 50.14 -24.35
C MET A 420 94.52 48.91 -24.48
N SER A 421 95.69 49.08 -25.11
CA SER A 421 96.58 48.01 -25.56
C SER A 421 98.06 48.29 -25.22
N SER A 422 98.95 47.32 -25.48
CA SER A 422 100.37 47.38 -25.04
C SER A 422 101.17 48.55 -25.62
N THR A 423 100.84 49.07 -26.80
CA THR A 423 101.47 50.28 -27.38
C THR A 423 101.17 51.55 -26.58
N GLN A 424 100.14 51.53 -25.73
CA GLN A 424 99.81 52.62 -24.81
C GLN A 424 100.46 52.45 -23.42
N MET A 425 101.29 51.43 -23.18
CA MET A 425 101.59 50.90 -21.83
C MET A 425 103.07 50.53 -21.64
N SER A 426 103.83 51.38 -20.93
CA SER A 426 105.31 51.41 -21.00
C SER A 426 106.01 51.78 -19.68
N ALA A 427 105.55 51.25 -18.56
CA ALA A 427 105.95 51.58 -17.19
C ALA A 427 107.00 50.61 -16.57
N GLN A 428 107.77 51.02 -15.53
CA GLN A 428 108.94 50.26 -14.98
C GLN A 428 109.11 50.31 -13.43
N ALA A 429 109.59 49.22 -12.79
CA ALA A 429 109.53 48.94 -11.32
C ALA A 429 110.83 48.30 -10.72
N SER A 430 110.85 48.10 -9.39
CA SER A 430 112.02 47.66 -8.59
C SER A 430 112.19 46.14 -8.35
N VAL A 431 111.10 45.40 -8.13
CA VAL A 431 111.12 43.92 -8.06
C VAL A 431 110.69 43.32 -9.42
N PRO A 432 110.97 42.04 -9.72
CA PRO A 432 110.37 41.39 -10.89
C PRO A 432 108.84 41.46 -10.82
N GLY A 433 108.17 41.83 -11.90
CA GLY A 433 106.70 41.94 -11.93
C GLY A 433 106.13 42.57 -13.20
N THR A 434 104.82 42.73 -13.23
CA THR A 434 104.00 43.22 -14.35
C THR A 434 103.29 44.52 -14.01
N PHE A 435 103.17 45.41 -15.00
CA PHE A 435 102.43 46.66 -14.88
C PHE A 435 100.95 46.51 -15.24
N THR A 436 100.09 47.23 -14.53
CA THR A 436 98.63 47.18 -14.59
C THR A 436 98.06 48.60 -14.73
N TYR A 437 97.85 49.02 -15.98
CA TYR A 437 97.51 50.39 -16.36
C TYR A 437 96.09 50.80 -15.87
N GLU A 438 95.71 52.06 -15.85
CA GLU A 438 94.42 52.60 -15.38
C GLU A 438 94.06 53.87 -16.19
N PRO A 439 93.43 53.84 -17.36
CA PRO A 439 92.77 52.74 -18.07
C PRO A 439 93.63 51.48 -18.22
N LEU A 440 93.08 50.33 -17.82
CA LEU A 440 93.73 49.02 -17.93
C LEU A 440 93.88 48.61 -19.39
N ALA A 441 94.74 47.62 -19.64
CA ALA A 441 94.58 46.79 -20.82
C ALA A 441 93.17 46.18 -20.81
N GLY A 442 92.38 46.47 -21.85
CA GLY A 442 90.95 46.18 -21.86
C GLY A 442 90.03 47.39 -21.70
N THR A 443 90.49 48.51 -21.12
CA THR A 443 89.58 49.61 -20.78
C THR A 443 89.19 50.44 -22.00
N VAL A 444 87.88 50.58 -22.14
CA VAL A 444 87.16 51.44 -23.06
C VAL A 444 86.84 52.76 -22.35
N LEU A 445 86.96 53.90 -23.04
CA LEU A 445 86.67 55.23 -22.48
C LEU A 445 85.65 55.94 -23.35
N ASP A 446 84.75 56.70 -22.72
CA ASP A 446 83.65 57.41 -23.39
C ASP A 446 84.12 58.30 -24.55
N GLY A 447 83.24 58.64 -25.50
CA GLY A 447 83.61 59.46 -26.66
C GLY A 447 84.20 60.82 -26.26
N GLY A 448 85.53 60.99 -26.34
CA GLY A 448 86.24 62.12 -25.72
C GLY A 448 87.75 61.92 -25.55
N VAL A 449 88.39 62.83 -24.81
CA VAL A 449 89.83 62.82 -24.48
C VAL A 449 90.01 62.58 -22.98
N HIS A 450 90.99 61.75 -22.61
CA HIS A 450 91.08 61.12 -21.29
C HIS A 450 92.50 61.14 -20.71
N ARG A 451 92.59 60.90 -19.40
CA ARG A 451 93.83 60.76 -18.62
C ARG A 451 94.05 59.31 -18.24
N LEU A 452 95.31 58.88 -18.19
CA LEU A 452 95.72 57.54 -17.79
C LEU A 452 96.56 57.56 -16.51
N ARG A 453 96.61 56.41 -15.86
CA ARG A 453 97.36 56.02 -14.67
C ARG A 453 97.92 54.61 -14.89
N SER A 454 98.82 54.13 -14.04
CA SER A 454 99.35 52.78 -14.07
C SER A 454 99.81 52.31 -12.72
N ARG A 455 99.55 51.03 -12.46
CA ARG A 455 99.91 50.26 -11.28
C ARG A 455 100.87 49.12 -11.61
N PHE A 456 101.18 48.27 -10.64
CA PHE A 456 102.11 47.15 -10.78
C PHE A 456 101.83 46.05 -9.77
N ALA A 457 102.23 44.85 -10.15
CA ALA A 457 102.02 43.63 -9.42
C ALA A 457 103.26 42.73 -9.55
N PRO A 458 103.88 42.27 -8.45
CA PRO A 458 105.14 41.53 -8.47
C PRO A 458 104.96 40.12 -9.04
N ALA A 459 106.02 39.54 -9.62
CA ALA A 459 105.94 38.30 -10.37
C ALA A 459 105.45 37.10 -9.55
N ASP A 460 105.73 37.03 -8.24
CA ASP A 460 104.97 36.15 -7.34
C ASP A 460 103.62 36.79 -6.99
N LEU A 461 102.75 36.84 -7.98
CA LEU A 461 101.35 37.23 -7.84
C LEU A 461 100.55 36.27 -6.96
N THR A 462 101.09 35.14 -6.52
CA THR A 462 100.35 34.27 -5.59
C THR A 462 100.40 34.90 -4.20
N ARG A 463 101.59 35.15 -3.66
CA ARG A 463 101.81 35.58 -2.28
C ARG A 463 101.68 37.10 -2.08
N TYR A 464 101.86 37.88 -3.14
CA TYR A 464 102.02 39.33 -3.07
C TYR A 464 100.88 40.12 -3.80
N LEU A 465 100.45 41.24 -3.19
CA LEU A 465 99.45 42.21 -3.65
C LEU A 465 100.07 43.03 -4.78
N SER A 466 99.17 43.68 -5.50
CA SER A 466 99.45 44.71 -6.49
C SER A 466 99.32 46.13 -5.89
N ASP A 467 99.42 47.14 -6.77
CA ASP A 467 98.59 48.37 -6.76
C ASP A 467 99.11 49.71 -6.19
N LEU A 468 100.39 50.05 -6.44
CA LEU A 468 100.89 51.46 -6.38
C LEU A 468 100.58 52.25 -7.67
N THR A 469 100.96 53.53 -7.88
CA THR A 469 100.46 54.38 -9.03
C THR A 469 101.42 55.42 -9.71
N VAL A 470 101.28 55.68 -11.04
CA VAL A 470 101.99 56.67 -11.92
C VAL A 470 101.14 57.05 -13.18
N GLU A 471 101.34 58.12 -14.00
CA GLU A 471 100.28 58.68 -14.93
C GLU A 471 100.64 59.25 -16.34
N THR A 472 99.66 59.32 -17.28
CA THR A 472 99.71 59.90 -18.67
C THR A 472 98.31 60.22 -19.35
N THR A 473 98.05 60.16 -20.69
CA THR A 473 96.78 60.56 -21.42
C THR A 473 96.36 59.74 -22.70
N TRP A 474 95.13 59.84 -23.28
CA TRP A 474 94.63 59.19 -24.55
C TRP A 474 93.27 59.75 -25.12
N ARG A 475 92.69 59.26 -26.26
CA ARG A 475 91.42 59.75 -26.90
C ARG A 475 90.57 58.67 -27.64
N ILE A 476 89.23 58.76 -27.57
CA ILE A 476 88.23 57.77 -28.08
C ILE A 476 86.98 58.40 -28.80
N THR A 477 86.21 57.61 -29.57
CA THR A 477 84.98 57.92 -30.37
C THR A 477 83.85 56.86 -30.14
N PRO A 478 82.60 56.89 -30.68
CA PRO A 478 81.44 56.02 -30.23
C PRO A 478 81.32 54.55 -30.75
N ALA A 479 80.29 53.77 -30.30
CA ALA A 479 79.95 52.38 -30.73
C ALA A 479 78.42 52.02 -30.73
N GLN A 480 78.05 50.72 -30.77
CA GLN A 480 76.66 50.18 -30.90
C GLN A 480 76.31 49.17 -29.77
N PRO A 481 75.06 49.15 -29.23
CA PRO A 481 74.65 48.27 -28.12
C PRO A 481 74.03 46.93 -28.56
N VAL A 482 73.93 45.97 -27.62
CA VAL A 482 73.28 44.65 -27.81
C VAL A 482 71.94 44.61 -27.05
N LEU A 483 70.91 44.02 -27.65
CA LEU A 483 69.58 43.89 -27.04
C LEU A 483 69.23 42.41 -26.78
N THR A 484 68.42 42.15 -25.76
CA THR A 484 67.98 40.79 -25.37
C THR A 484 66.50 40.77 -25.01
N TRP A 485 65.73 39.91 -25.67
CA TRP A 485 64.31 39.68 -25.41
C TRP A 485 64.01 38.19 -25.63
N THR A 486 63.39 37.55 -24.66
CA THR A 486 62.89 36.17 -24.77
C THR A 486 61.43 36.17 -25.17
N ASP A 487 61.03 35.27 -26.07
CA ASP A 487 59.63 35.06 -26.46
C ASP A 487 58.72 34.92 -25.22
N PRO A 488 57.73 35.81 -25.01
CA PRO A 488 56.89 35.79 -23.82
C PRO A 488 55.98 34.54 -23.75
N ALA A 489 55.61 34.17 -22.53
CA ALA A 489 54.65 33.10 -22.30
C ALA A 489 53.30 33.39 -23.00
N ALA A 490 52.71 32.36 -23.59
CA ALA A 490 51.46 32.45 -24.32
C ALA A 490 50.30 32.93 -23.43
N ILE A 491 49.37 33.69 -24.02
CA ILE A 491 48.17 34.21 -23.34
C ILE A 491 46.89 33.80 -24.06
N ASP A 492 45.75 33.85 -23.39
CA ASP A 492 44.46 33.54 -23.99
C ASP A 492 43.81 34.77 -24.66
N ALA A 493 43.01 34.54 -25.70
CA ALA A 493 42.35 35.57 -26.49
C ALA A 493 41.41 36.43 -25.60
N GLY A 494 41.71 37.72 -25.53
CA GLY A 494 41.05 38.69 -24.64
C GLY A 494 42.01 39.35 -23.65
N VAL A 495 43.13 38.71 -23.32
CA VAL A 495 44.18 39.29 -22.46
C VAL A 495 44.90 40.42 -23.20
N ARG A 496 45.15 41.53 -22.51
CA ARG A 496 45.89 42.70 -23.03
C ARG A 496 47.39 42.57 -22.77
N LEU A 497 48.21 43.12 -23.67
CA LEU A 497 49.65 43.25 -23.47
C LEU A 497 49.96 44.07 -22.21
N SER A 498 50.98 43.65 -21.48
CA SER A 498 51.37 44.18 -20.18
C SER A 498 52.91 44.19 -20.04
N PRO A 499 53.47 44.76 -18.95
CA PRO A 499 54.90 44.67 -18.66
C PRO A 499 55.45 43.24 -18.52
N VAL A 500 54.59 42.21 -18.41
CA VAL A 500 55.02 40.79 -18.39
C VAL A 500 55.48 40.32 -19.78
N GLN A 501 54.87 40.83 -20.86
CA GLN A 501 55.29 40.53 -22.24
C GLN A 501 56.25 41.60 -22.80
N LEU A 502 56.14 42.85 -22.34
CA LEU A 502 56.89 44.01 -22.84
C LEU A 502 58.11 44.29 -21.95
N ASN A 503 59.04 43.34 -21.94
CA ASN A 503 60.17 43.23 -20.99
C ASN A 503 61.55 43.06 -21.67
N ALA A 504 61.72 43.60 -22.89
CA ALA A 504 63.00 43.63 -23.58
C ALA A 504 64.07 44.39 -22.76
N THR A 505 65.31 43.90 -22.82
CA THR A 505 66.47 44.43 -22.09
C THR A 505 67.59 44.86 -23.05
N SER A 506 68.50 45.70 -22.57
CA SER A 506 69.63 46.24 -23.33
C SER A 506 70.92 46.09 -22.54
N SER A 507 72.04 45.86 -23.23
CA SER A 507 73.38 45.87 -22.66
C SER A 507 73.89 47.29 -22.36
N ALA A 508 73.12 48.32 -22.69
CA ALA A 508 73.45 49.72 -22.48
C ALA A 508 72.31 50.47 -21.76
N PRO A 509 72.58 51.53 -20.99
CA PRO A 509 71.54 52.36 -20.40
C PRO A 509 70.79 53.17 -21.48
N GLY A 510 69.46 53.17 -21.43
CA GLY A 510 68.60 53.85 -22.39
C GLY A 510 67.11 53.56 -22.14
N THR A 511 66.25 54.07 -23.02
CA THR A 511 64.80 53.83 -22.99
C THR A 511 64.38 52.84 -24.07
N MET A 512 63.32 52.06 -23.80
CA MET A 512 62.78 51.05 -24.70
C MET A 512 61.33 51.40 -25.07
N ALA A 513 61.04 51.51 -26.37
CA ALA A 513 59.70 51.76 -26.90
C ALA A 513 59.16 50.48 -27.58
N TYR A 514 57.89 50.12 -27.33
CA TYR A 514 57.30 48.87 -27.78
C TYR A 514 56.18 49.07 -28.80
N SER A 515 56.13 48.18 -29.81
CA SER A 515 55.05 48.12 -30.79
C SER A 515 54.67 46.66 -31.09
N PRO A 516 53.41 46.24 -30.89
CA PRO A 516 52.30 46.99 -30.29
C PRO A 516 52.54 47.37 -28.82
N GLY A 517 51.92 48.46 -28.38
CA GLY A 517 52.11 49.01 -27.03
C GLY A 517 51.33 48.27 -25.92
N SER A 518 51.65 48.60 -24.67
CA SER A 518 50.93 48.12 -23.49
C SER A 518 49.43 48.45 -23.56
N GLY A 519 48.57 47.55 -23.09
CA GLY A 519 47.11 47.68 -23.18
C GLY A 519 46.49 47.23 -24.51
N THR A 520 47.29 46.96 -25.55
CA THR A 520 46.80 46.39 -26.83
C THR A 520 46.22 44.99 -26.60
N GLN A 521 45.08 44.69 -27.22
CA GLN A 521 44.49 43.34 -27.29
C GLN A 521 44.78 42.76 -28.68
N LEU A 522 45.24 41.52 -28.73
CA LEU A 522 45.58 40.82 -29.97
C LEU A 522 44.58 39.66 -30.22
N PRO A 523 44.24 39.34 -31.47
CA PRO A 523 43.47 38.14 -31.81
C PRO A 523 44.31 36.87 -31.60
N ALA A 524 43.70 35.68 -31.62
CA ALA A 524 44.46 34.43 -31.54
C ALA A 524 45.43 34.26 -32.73
N GLY A 525 46.52 33.52 -32.50
CA GLY A 525 47.62 33.33 -33.46
C GLY A 525 48.97 33.79 -32.91
N THR A 526 50.01 33.72 -33.76
CA THR A 526 51.37 34.14 -33.41
C THR A 526 51.64 35.56 -33.89
N HIS A 527 52.07 36.44 -33.00
CA HIS A 527 52.33 37.85 -33.26
C HIS A 527 53.79 38.20 -33.01
N VAL A 528 54.36 39.08 -33.84
CA VAL A 528 55.70 39.62 -33.64
C VAL A 528 55.60 40.97 -32.94
N LEU A 529 56.21 41.07 -31.76
CA LEU A 529 56.37 42.30 -31.00
C LEU A 529 57.74 42.92 -31.36
N ARG A 530 57.83 44.25 -31.49
CA ARG A 530 59.08 45.01 -31.72
C ARG A 530 59.38 45.92 -30.54
N ALA A 531 60.67 46.04 -30.21
CA ALA A 531 61.20 46.96 -29.23
C ALA A 531 62.35 47.78 -29.83
N THR A 532 62.31 49.10 -29.62
CA THR A 532 63.28 50.07 -30.16
C THR A 532 63.99 50.74 -28.99
N PHE A 533 65.32 50.70 -28.99
CA PHE A 533 66.18 51.14 -27.90
C PHE A 533 66.89 52.46 -28.24
N SER A 534 66.65 53.47 -27.41
CA SER A 534 67.30 54.79 -27.49
C SER A 534 68.29 54.95 -26.32
N PRO A 535 69.62 54.99 -26.55
CA PRO A 535 70.61 55.06 -25.49
C PRO A 535 70.59 56.40 -24.74
N THR A 536 70.86 56.37 -23.44
CA THR A 536 70.93 57.57 -22.57
C THR A 536 72.10 58.49 -22.95
N ASN A 537 73.20 57.94 -23.47
CA ASN A 537 74.35 58.71 -23.95
C ASN A 537 74.70 58.38 -25.42
N PRO A 538 74.32 59.24 -26.39
CA PRO A 538 74.63 59.03 -27.80
C PRO A 538 76.12 59.22 -28.15
N ALA A 539 76.96 59.72 -27.24
CA ALA A 539 78.42 59.77 -27.42
C ALA A 539 79.11 58.41 -27.19
N ASN A 540 78.40 57.44 -26.61
CA ASN A 540 78.90 56.09 -26.33
C ASN A 540 78.22 55.03 -27.20
N HIS A 541 76.89 55.11 -27.37
CA HIS A 541 76.10 54.10 -28.06
C HIS A 541 75.15 54.69 -29.10
N THR A 542 74.92 53.95 -30.19
CA THR A 542 73.89 54.23 -31.21
C THR A 542 72.55 53.55 -30.90
N VAL A 543 71.51 53.92 -31.66
CA VAL A 543 70.14 53.35 -31.57
C VAL A 543 70.10 51.92 -32.11
N ALA A 544 69.25 51.05 -31.54
CA ALA A 544 69.10 49.65 -31.94
C ALA A 544 67.65 49.13 -31.83
N GLU A 545 67.34 47.98 -32.44
CA GLU A 545 66.00 47.34 -32.39
C GLU A 545 66.08 45.82 -32.20
N ILE A 546 65.03 45.23 -31.62
CA ILE A 546 64.85 43.78 -31.42
C ILE A 546 63.37 43.39 -31.55
N THR A 547 63.10 42.11 -31.79
CA THR A 547 61.75 41.53 -31.89
C THR A 547 61.62 40.23 -31.10
N ALA A 548 60.42 39.92 -30.61
CA ALA A 548 60.08 38.66 -29.97
C ALA A 548 58.70 38.15 -30.41
N SER A 549 58.44 36.86 -30.26
CA SER A 549 57.22 36.17 -30.69
C SER A 549 56.28 35.91 -29.51
N LEU A 550 54.99 36.24 -29.65
CA LEU A 550 53.94 35.94 -28.68
C LEU A 550 52.87 35.06 -29.32
N VAL A 551 52.50 33.96 -28.68
CA VAL A 551 51.37 33.12 -29.08
C VAL A 551 50.12 33.49 -28.26
N VAL A 552 49.03 33.81 -28.95
CA VAL A 552 47.70 34.03 -28.35
C VAL A 552 46.81 32.83 -28.67
N ARG A 553 46.25 32.19 -27.64
CA ARG A 553 45.43 30.97 -27.75
C ARG A 553 43.95 31.30 -27.88
N PRO A 554 43.16 30.60 -28.71
CA PRO A 554 41.71 30.74 -28.70
C PRO A 554 41.12 30.32 -27.35
N SER A 555 40.13 31.05 -26.86
CA SER A 555 39.44 30.78 -25.61
C SER A 555 38.40 29.66 -25.78
N THR A 556 38.22 28.80 -24.77
CA THR A 556 37.15 27.77 -24.81
C THR A 556 35.82 28.36 -24.33
N PRO A 557 34.75 28.35 -25.15
CA PRO A 557 33.45 28.87 -24.74
C PRO A 557 32.77 27.94 -23.73
N VAL A 558 32.10 28.51 -22.73
CA VAL A 558 31.38 27.75 -21.71
C VAL A 558 30.02 27.30 -22.24
N ILE A 559 29.78 25.99 -22.23
CA ILE A 559 28.47 25.37 -22.49
C ILE A 559 27.73 25.18 -21.16
N THR A 560 26.47 25.60 -21.11
CA THR A 560 25.54 25.35 -20.01
C THR A 560 24.44 24.42 -20.49
N TRP A 561 24.40 23.19 -19.95
CA TRP A 561 23.35 22.21 -20.24
C TRP A 561 22.75 21.70 -18.92
N PRO A 562 21.47 22.02 -18.62
CA PRO A 562 20.75 21.41 -17.50
C PRO A 562 20.79 19.88 -17.57
N GLN A 563 20.66 19.20 -16.42
CA GLN A 563 20.51 17.74 -16.41
C GLN A 563 19.07 17.39 -16.82
N PRO A 564 18.84 16.63 -17.91
CA PRO A 564 17.48 16.23 -18.27
C PRO A 564 16.87 15.28 -17.23
N ALA A 565 15.56 15.40 -17.02
CA ALA A 565 14.80 14.46 -16.21
C ALA A 565 14.76 13.06 -16.87
N PRO A 566 14.57 11.97 -16.09
CA PRO A 566 14.46 10.63 -16.66
C PRO A 566 13.24 10.50 -17.57
N TYR A 567 13.43 9.86 -18.72
CA TYR A 567 12.35 9.49 -19.64
C TYR A 567 11.79 8.11 -19.28
N ARG A 568 10.58 7.76 -19.72
CA ARG A 568 10.08 6.37 -19.75
C ARG A 568 9.84 5.94 -21.19
N TYR A 569 10.25 4.71 -21.54
CA TYR A 569 9.94 4.13 -22.84
C TYR A 569 8.40 4.02 -23.03
N PRO A 570 7.83 4.31 -24.22
CA PRO A 570 8.46 4.64 -25.49
C PRO A 570 8.51 6.17 -25.79
N ALA A 571 8.85 7.02 -24.82
CA ALA A 571 9.04 8.45 -25.09
C ALA A 571 10.32 8.73 -25.90
N THR A 572 10.25 9.73 -26.80
CA THR A 572 11.35 10.18 -27.65
C THR A 572 12.07 11.39 -27.07
N LEU A 573 13.30 11.66 -27.53
CA LEU A 573 14.03 12.89 -27.21
C LEU A 573 13.24 14.13 -27.64
N THR A 574 13.15 15.14 -26.76
CA THR A 574 12.48 16.42 -27.01
C THR A 574 13.46 17.58 -27.04
N GLU A 575 13.02 18.75 -27.51
CA GLU A 575 13.80 19.99 -27.42
C GLU A 575 14.22 20.31 -25.97
N SER A 576 13.40 19.96 -24.97
CA SER A 576 13.74 20.18 -23.55
C SER A 576 14.88 19.29 -23.03
N SER A 577 15.19 18.16 -23.69
CA SER A 577 16.42 17.40 -23.44
C SER A 577 17.63 17.93 -24.21
N LEU A 578 17.42 18.59 -25.34
CA LEU A 578 18.45 19.06 -26.28
C LEU A 578 18.53 20.60 -26.25
N ASN A 579 18.61 21.15 -25.02
CA ASN A 579 18.54 22.57 -24.69
C ASN A 579 19.86 23.17 -24.16
N ALA A 580 21.02 22.60 -24.54
CA ALA A 580 22.31 23.17 -24.21
C ALA A 580 22.47 24.57 -24.82
N THR A 581 22.97 25.51 -24.03
CA THR A 581 23.23 26.91 -24.44
C THR A 581 24.70 27.26 -24.26
N ALA A 582 25.15 28.34 -24.88
CA ALA A 582 26.50 28.89 -24.73
C ALA A 582 26.42 30.41 -24.55
N ALA A 583 27.40 31.00 -23.85
CA ALA A 583 27.41 32.42 -23.54
C ALA A 583 27.87 33.34 -24.70
N VAL A 584 28.19 32.77 -25.87
CA VAL A 584 28.64 33.51 -27.07
C VAL A 584 27.85 33.05 -28.31
N PRO A 585 27.72 33.86 -29.37
CA PRO A 585 27.01 33.46 -30.59
C PRO A 585 27.68 32.28 -31.32
N GLY A 586 26.88 31.33 -31.77
CA GLY A 586 27.33 30.15 -32.52
C GLY A 586 26.21 29.12 -32.70
N THR A 587 26.56 27.97 -33.27
CA THR A 587 25.63 26.86 -33.55
C THR A 587 25.83 25.73 -32.54
N MET A 588 24.73 25.24 -31.96
CA MET A 588 24.72 24.03 -31.13
C MET A 588 24.28 22.83 -31.98
N THR A 589 24.98 21.70 -31.85
CA THR A 589 24.69 20.43 -32.56
C THR A 589 24.73 19.26 -31.60
N TYR A 590 24.00 18.18 -31.91
CA TYR A 590 23.88 16.98 -31.07
C TYR A 590 24.18 15.71 -31.85
N ASP A 591 24.69 14.68 -31.17
CA ASP A 591 24.93 13.34 -31.76
C ASP A 591 23.65 12.53 -32.02
N ARG A 592 22.50 12.99 -31.53
CA ARG A 592 21.14 12.44 -31.79
C ARG A 592 20.13 13.57 -31.92
N SER A 593 19.09 13.39 -32.74
CA SER A 593 18.07 14.41 -32.99
C SER A 593 16.88 14.34 -32.01
N VAL A 594 16.11 15.43 -31.94
CA VAL A 594 14.72 15.40 -31.47
C VAL A 594 13.94 14.31 -32.23
N GLY A 595 12.99 13.66 -31.57
CA GLY A 595 12.21 12.55 -32.11
C GLY A 595 12.92 11.19 -32.06
N THR A 596 14.20 11.12 -31.69
CA THR A 596 14.89 9.83 -31.49
C THR A 596 14.25 9.04 -30.34
N LEU A 597 13.79 7.81 -30.61
CA LEU A 597 13.40 6.86 -29.58
C LEU A 597 14.65 6.18 -29.00
N LEU A 598 14.74 6.09 -27.68
CA LEU A 598 15.83 5.40 -26.97
C LEU A 598 15.27 4.22 -26.16
N PRO A 599 15.91 3.04 -26.16
CA PRO A 599 15.55 1.94 -25.26
C PRO A 599 15.94 2.28 -23.81
N PRO A 600 15.39 1.59 -22.80
CA PRO A 600 15.77 1.77 -21.40
C PRO A 600 17.27 1.56 -21.15
N GLY A 601 17.82 2.33 -20.22
CA GLY A 601 19.25 2.42 -19.93
C GLY A 601 19.74 3.86 -19.82
N ASP A 602 21.03 4.03 -19.55
CA ASP A 602 21.69 5.33 -19.45
C ASP A 602 22.39 5.69 -20.76
N HIS A 603 21.87 6.69 -21.47
CA HIS A 603 22.38 7.11 -22.79
C HIS A 603 23.21 8.38 -22.69
N VAL A 604 24.48 8.31 -23.04
CA VAL A 604 25.33 9.50 -23.17
C VAL A 604 25.04 10.20 -24.51
N ILE A 605 24.57 11.44 -24.42
CA ILE A 605 24.37 12.37 -25.53
C ILE A 605 25.53 13.37 -25.53
N ARG A 606 26.03 13.75 -26.72
CA ARG A 606 27.06 14.79 -26.87
C ARG A 606 26.47 16.03 -27.55
N ALA A 607 26.57 17.16 -26.87
CA ALA A 607 26.40 18.49 -27.45
C ALA A 607 27.77 19.00 -27.93
N THR A 608 27.83 19.55 -29.15
CA THR A 608 29.02 20.21 -29.71
C THR A 608 28.64 21.61 -30.15
N PHE A 609 29.34 22.60 -29.61
CA PHE A 609 29.13 24.01 -29.87
C PHE A 609 30.24 24.58 -30.75
N THR A 610 29.84 25.18 -31.86
CA THR A 610 30.72 25.84 -32.82
C THR A 610 30.45 27.35 -32.79
N PRO A 611 31.36 28.17 -32.21
CA PRO A 611 31.25 29.63 -32.23
C PRO A 611 31.15 30.20 -33.65
N THR A 612 30.45 31.33 -33.81
CA THR A 612 30.50 32.10 -35.07
C THR A 612 31.88 32.76 -35.25
N ASP A 613 32.52 33.18 -34.16
CA ASP A 613 33.91 33.64 -34.15
C ASP A 613 34.86 32.47 -33.83
N GLY A 614 35.21 31.70 -34.86
CA GLY A 614 36.21 30.64 -34.80
C GLY A 614 37.67 31.13 -34.78
N ALA A 615 37.92 32.44 -34.75
CA ALA A 615 39.26 32.99 -34.56
C ALA A 615 39.55 33.24 -33.07
N SER A 616 38.62 33.84 -32.33
CA SER A 616 38.77 34.08 -30.90
C SER A 616 38.45 32.86 -30.04
N TYR A 617 37.60 31.94 -30.51
CA TYR A 617 37.09 30.81 -29.72
C TYR A 617 37.28 29.45 -30.40
N GLY A 618 37.65 28.45 -29.60
CA GLY A 618 37.66 27.05 -30.02
C GLY A 618 36.26 26.41 -29.97
N THR A 619 36.07 25.28 -30.66
CA THR A 619 34.86 24.44 -30.49
C THR A 619 34.83 23.82 -29.10
N ALA A 620 33.70 23.88 -28.40
CA ALA A 620 33.50 23.19 -27.13
C ALA A 620 32.57 21.98 -27.31
N SER A 621 32.68 20.99 -26.43
CA SER A 621 31.71 19.90 -26.35
C SER A 621 31.40 19.54 -24.90
N MET A 622 30.17 19.12 -24.66
CA MET A 622 29.66 18.70 -23.35
C MET A 622 28.89 17.40 -23.51
N GLN A 623 28.93 16.53 -22.51
CA GLN A 623 28.13 15.31 -22.47
C GLN A 623 27.13 15.34 -21.32
N ARG A 624 25.93 14.79 -21.57
CA ARG A 624 24.90 14.53 -20.55
C ARG A 624 24.40 13.12 -20.69
N THR A 625 24.16 12.46 -19.56
CA THR A 625 23.50 11.15 -19.52
C THR A 625 22.00 11.37 -19.39
N ILE A 626 21.24 10.84 -20.34
CA ILE A 626 19.78 10.74 -20.25
C ILE A 626 19.45 9.32 -19.80
N ARG A 627 18.87 9.21 -18.59
CA ARG A 627 18.33 7.95 -18.09
C ARG A 627 16.97 7.70 -18.72
N VAL A 628 16.81 6.56 -19.38
CA VAL A 628 15.53 6.05 -19.87
C VAL A 628 15.14 4.88 -18.97
N LEU A 629 14.03 5.05 -18.26
CA LEU A 629 13.39 4.01 -17.46
C LEU A 629 12.54 3.12 -18.37
N ARG A 630 12.28 1.88 -17.95
CA ARG A 630 11.38 0.96 -18.67
C ARG A 630 9.96 1.53 -18.77
N GLY A 631 9.26 1.13 -19.83
CA GLY A 631 7.84 1.46 -19.97
C GLY A 631 7.02 0.65 -18.97
N VAL A 632 5.97 1.25 -18.43
CA VAL A 632 4.94 0.51 -17.69
C VAL A 632 3.78 0.28 -18.68
N PRO A 633 3.49 -0.98 -19.07
CA PRO A 633 2.38 -1.27 -19.96
C PRO A 633 1.06 -1.10 -19.22
N THR A 634 0.02 -0.60 -19.90
CA THR A 634 -1.32 -0.58 -19.31
C THR A 634 -2.00 -1.92 -19.55
N VAL A 635 -2.59 -2.47 -18.49
CA VAL A 635 -3.46 -3.66 -18.56
C VAL A 635 -4.90 -3.19 -18.48
N THR A 636 -5.67 -3.44 -19.53
CA THR A 636 -7.09 -3.08 -19.61
C THR A 636 -7.91 -4.34 -19.43
N TRP A 637 -8.77 -4.37 -18.41
CA TRP A 637 -9.64 -5.52 -18.10
C TRP A 637 -11.03 -4.98 -17.79
N ALA A 638 -12.03 -5.41 -18.54
CA ALA A 638 -13.42 -5.08 -18.23
C ALA A 638 -13.87 -5.85 -16.98
N VAL A 639 -14.74 -5.26 -16.15
CA VAL A 639 -15.37 -6.00 -15.04
C VAL A 639 -16.24 -7.11 -15.65
N PRO A 640 -15.96 -8.39 -15.35
CA PRO A 640 -16.66 -9.51 -15.98
C PRO A 640 -18.11 -9.60 -15.49
N ALA A 641 -19.00 -10.10 -16.35
CA ALA A 641 -20.38 -10.36 -15.96
C ALA A 641 -20.44 -11.48 -14.88
N PRO A 642 -21.40 -11.42 -13.93
CA PRO A 642 -21.57 -12.47 -12.93
C PRO A 642 -21.82 -13.84 -13.57
N ILE A 643 -21.30 -14.90 -12.93
CA ILE A 643 -21.47 -16.29 -13.36
C ILE A 643 -22.23 -17.10 -12.31
N LEU A 644 -22.78 -18.25 -12.70
CA LEU A 644 -23.39 -19.20 -11.77
C LEU A 644 -22.33 -20.08 -11.10
N GLU A 645 -22.58 -20.47 -9.86
CA GLU A 645 -21.88 -21.56 -9.16
C GLU A 645 -21.69 -22.79 -10.08
N GLY A 646 -20.51 -23.41 -10.03
CA GLY A 646 -20.14 -24.51 -10.93
C GLY A 646 -19.61 -24.07 -12.31
N THR A 647 -19.79 -22.81 -12.71
CA THR A 647 -19.20 -22.27 -13.95
C THR A 647 -17.69 -22.12 -13.78
N ALA A 648 -16.91 -22.72 -14.68
CA ALA A 648 -15.46 -22.59 -14.70
C ALA A 648 -15.00 -21.30 -15.41
N LEU A 649 -13.93 -20.66 -14.92
CA LEU A 649 -13.37 -19.44 -15.52
C LEU A 649 -12.87 -19.69 -16.95
N GLY A 650 -13.39 -18.90 -17.90
CA GLY A 650 -13.06 -18.99 -19.32
C GLY A 650 -12.72 -17.65 -19.96
N GLY A 651 -12.76 -17.60 -21.29
CA GLY A 651 -12.37 -16.43 -22.09
C GLY A 651 -13.21 -15.17 -21.83
N ASP A 652 -14.44 -15.30 -21.34
CA ASP A 652 -15.31 -14.15 -21.05
C ASP A 652 -14.97 -13.45 -19.72
N GLN A 653 -14.25 -14.15 -18.82
CA GLN A 653 -13.74 -13.58 -17.57
C GLN A 653 -12.25 -13.24 -17.66
N LEU A 654 -11.47 -14.05 -18.39
CA LEU A 654 -10.00 -13.96 -18.46
C LEU A 654 -9.53 -13.31 -19.77
N ASN A 655 -10.01 -12.08 -20.02
CA ASN A 655 -9.83 -11.29 -21.25
C ASN A 655 -9.10 -9.96 -21.04
N ALA A 656 -8.20 -9.88 -20.05
CA ALA A 656 -7.33 -8.73 -19.89
C ALA A 656 -6.44 -8.53 -21.13
N ALA A 657 -6.33 -7.29 -21.60
CA ALA A 657 -5.52 -6.89 -22.75
C ALA A 657 -4.38 -5.96 -22.33
N GLY A 658 -3.15 -6.26 -22.75
CA GLY A 658 -1.98 -5.43 -22.50
C GLY A 658 -1.71 -4.46 -23.65
N SER A 659 -1.23 -3.25 -23.36
CA SER A 659 -0.85 -2.24 -24.38
C SER A 659 0.47 -2.54 -25.12
N ALA A 660 1.05 -3.72 -24.92
CA ALA A 660 2.31 -4.18 -25.49
C ALA A 660 2.26 -5.71 -25.73
N PRO A 661 3.15 -6.29 -26.56
CA PRO A 661 3.27 -7.75 -26.68
C PRO A 661 3.74 -8.40 -25.37
N GLY A 662 3.07 -9.48 -24.96
CA GLY A 662 3.38 -10.23 -23.75
C GLY A 662 2.37 -11.34 -23.47
N SER A 663 2.52 -12.02 -22.35
CA SER A 663 1.62 -13.07 -21.86
C SER A 663 0.82 -12.62 -20.63
N MET A 664 -0.39 -13.13 -20.49
CA MET A 664 -1.23 -12.96 -19.29
C MET A 664 -1.18 -14.23 -18.44
N ALA A 665 -0.90 -14.09 -17.15
CA ALA A 665 -1.03 -15.15 -16.15
C ALA A 665 -2.14 -14.78 -15.17
N TYR A 666 -3.23 -15.54 -15.17
CA TYR A 666 -4.42 -15.28 -14.35
C TYR A 666 -4.43 -16.10 -13.06
N ALA A 667 -4.89 -15.48 -11.97
CA ALA A 667 -5.12 -16.11 -10.69
C ALA A 667 -6.48 -15.66 -10.11
N PRO A 668 -7.46 -16.56 -9.89
CA PRO A 668 -7.48 -17.97 -10.28
C PRO A 668 -7.38 -18.19 -11.80
N GLY A 669 -6.81 -19.32 -12.21
CA GLY A 669 -6.56 -19.64 -13.62
C GLY A 669 -7.79 -20.14 -14.39
N SER A 670 -7.66 -20.27 -15.71
CA SER A 670 -8.71 -20.86 -16.55
C SER A 670 -9.04 -22.29 -16.11
N GLY A 671 -10.33 -22.63 -16.11
CA GLY A 671 -10.83 -23.91 -15.61
C GLY A 671 -11.10 -23.95 -14.09
N ALA A 672 -10.69 -22.94 -13.32
CA ALA A 672 -11.05 -22.85 -11.90
C ALA A 672 -12.56 -22.65 -11.72
N ILE A 673 -13.16 -23.37 -10.78
CA ILE A 673 -14.55 -23.15 -10.33
C ILE A 673 -14.46 -22.45 -8.96
N LEU A 674 -15.21 -21.36 -8.81
CA LEU A 674 -15.23 -20.55 -7.59
C LEU A 674 -16.55 -20.76 -6.83
N PRO A 675 -16.55 -20.71 -5.48
CA PRO A 675 -17.78 -20.79 -4.69
C PRO A 675 -18.61 -19.50 -4.79
N ILE A 676 -19.85 -19.50 -4.31
CA ILE A 676 -20.72 -18.31 -4.25
C ILE A 676 -20.01 -17.16 -3.50
N GLY A 677 -20.09 -15.94 -4.04
CA GLY A 677 -19.51 -14.73 -3.43
C GLY A 677 -18.87 -13.78 -4.45
N ASP A 678 -18.31 -12.67 -3.96
CA ASP A 678 -17.50 -11.75 -4.77
C ASP A 678 -16.01 -12.12 -4.65
N HIS A 679 -15.34 -12.35 -5.78
CA HIS A 679 -13.95 -12.84 -5.84
C HIS A 679 -13.06 -11.87 -6.60
N PRO A 680 -11.86 -11.53 -6.08
CA PRO A 680 -10.84 -10.89 -6.88
C PRO A 680 -10.30 -11.89 -7.91
N LEU A 681 -10.40 -11.54 -9.20
CA LEU A 681 -9.54 -12.09 -10.23
C LEU A 681 -8.31 -11.18 -10.34
N GLU A 682 -7.12 -11.76 -10.37
CA GLU A 682 -5.86 -11.06 -10.61
C GLU A 682 -5.26 -11.52 -11.94
N VAL A 683 -4.54 -10.62 -12.60
CA VAL A 683 -3.70 -10.93 -13.77
C VAL A 683 -2.34 -10.29 -13.61
N VAL A 684 -1.30 -11.06 -13.92
CA VAL A 684 0.06 -10.57 -14.12
C VAL A 684 0.36 -10.60 -15.61
N PHE A 685 0.53 -9.41 -16.19
CA PHE A 685 1.02 -9.24 -17.54
C PHE A 685 2.54 -9.26 -17.55
N THR A 686 3.11 -10.21 -18.29
CA THR A 686 4.56 -10.33 -18.50
C THR A 686 4.88 -9.92 -19.95
N PRO A 687 5.49 -8.74 -20.18
CA PRO A 687 5.94 -8.32 -21.50
C PRO A 687 6.88 -9.34 -22.15
N THR A 688 6.81 -9.50 -23.48
CA THR A 688 7.76 -10.33 -24.22
C THR A 688 9.19 -9.79 -24.14
N ASP A 689 9.34 -8.47 -24.01
CA ASP A 689 10.62 -7.79 -23.83
C ASP A 689 10.69 -7.09 -22.46
N LEU A 690 11.37 -7.75 -21.52
CA LEU A 690 11.61 -7.27 -20.15
C LEU A 690 12.77 -6.26 -20.04
N ALA A 691 13.50 -6.00 -21.13
CA ALA A 691 14.48 -4.92 -21.20
C ALA A 691 13.80 -3.59 -21.57
N LEU A 692 12.76 -3.62 -22.41
CA LEU A 692 11.94 -2.46 -22.76
C LEU A 692 10.85 -2.14 -21.72
N TRP A 693 10.21 -3.15 -21.12
CA TRP A 693 9.01 -2.98 -20.30
C TRP A 693 9.13 -3.60 -18.89
N GLU A 694 8.38 -3.03 -17.96
CA GLU A 694 8.14 -3.56 -16.61
C GLU A 694 6.90 -4.48 -16.62
N PRO A 695 6.89 -5.61 -15.86
CA PRO A 695 5.67 -6.35 -15.62
C PRO A 695 4.61 -5.47 -14.94
N ALA A 696 3.34 -5.72 -15.27
CA ALA A 696 2.21 -5.00 -14.69
C ALA A 696 1.16 -5.99 -14.18
N SER A 697 0.38 -5.59 -13.17
CA SER A 697 -0.75 -6.36 -12.69
C SER A 697 -2.03 -5.53 -12.70
N ALA A 698 -3.16 -6.23 -12.80
CA ALA A 698 -4.50 -5.66 -12.64
C ALA A 698 -5.39 -6.65 -11.89
N SER A 699 -6.48 -6.15 -11.33
CA SER A 699 -7.51 -6.98 -10.70
C SER A 699 -8.91 -6.44 -11.01
N VAL A 700 -9.86 -7.36 -11.13
CA VAL A 700 -11.30 -7.09 -11.27
C VAL A 700 -12.07 -7.99 -10.31
N SER A 701 -13.22 -7.53 -9.81
CA SER A 701 -14.12 -8.38 -9.03
C SER A 701 -15.05 -9.16 -9.94
N LEU A 702 -15.17 -10.46 -9.71
CA LEU A 702 -16.16 -11.34 -10.33
C LEU A 702 -17.16 -11.80 -9.25
N LYS A 703 -18.45 -11.56 -9.47
CA LYS A 703 -19.51 -12.12 -8.62
C LYS A 703 -19.95 -13.49 -9.10
N VAL A 704 -19.90 -14.47 -8.21
CA VAL A 704 -20.46 -15.82 -8.41
C VAL A 704 -21.79 -15.89 -7.67
N LEU A 705 -22.85 -16.11 -8.43
CA LEU A 705 -24.22 -16.22 -7.93
C LEU A 705 -24.56 -17.69 -7.64
N SER A 706 -25.42 -17.94 -6.65
CA SER A 706 -26.01 -19.27 -6.47
C SER A 706 -26.81 -19.68 -7.70
N GLY A 707 -26.81 -20.98 -8.01
CA GLY A 707 -27.66 -21.54 -9.07
C GLY A 707 -29.17 -21.36 -8.83
N ASN A 708 -29.59 -21.03 -7.60
CA ASN A 708 -30.99 -20.78 -7.25
C ASN A 708 -31.22 -19.29 -6.90
N PRO A 709 -32.09 -18.55 -7.60
CA PRO A 709 -32.36 -17.15 -7.28
C PRO A 709 -33.17 -17.01 -5.98
N VAL A 710 -32.51 -16.53 -4.93
CA VAL A 710 -33.14 -16.24 -3.64
C VAL A 710 -33.90 -14.92 -3.73
N VAL A 711 -35.23 -14.97 -3.68
CA VAL A 711 -36.09 -13.78 -3.61
C VAL A 711 -36.28 -13.36 -2.16
N THR A 712 -35.76 -12.20 -1.80
CA THR A 712 -36.00 -11.56 -0.50
C THR A 712 -37.15 -10.58 -0.63
N TRP A 713 -38.18 -10.71 0.20
CA TRP A 713 -39.29 -9.74 0.27
C TRP A 713 -39.66 -9.53 1.72
N VAL A 714 -39.42 -8.31 2.22
CA VAL A 714 -39.77 -7.94 3.59
C VAL A 714 -41.29 -7.76 3.67
N ALA A 715 -41.92 -8.32 4.69
CA ALA A 715 -43.36 -8.15 4.91
C ALA A 715 -43.70 -6.65 5.08
N PRO A 716 -44.59 -6.08 4.25
CA PRO A 716 -44.92 -4.66 4.32
C PRO A 716 -45.72 -4.31 5.58
N GLN A 717 -45.63 -3.04 5.99
CA GLN A 717 -46.52 -2.49 7.02
C GLN A 717 -47.98 -2.48 6.52
N PRO A 718 -48.97 -2.58 7.44
CA PRO A 718 -50.38 -2.45 7.10
C PRO A 718 -50.68 -1.14 6.36
N ILE A 719 -51.71 -1.16 5.50
CA ILE A 719 -52.22 0.03 4.81
C ILE A 719 -53.71 0.23 5.11
N THR A 720 -54.16 1.48 5.16
CA THR A 720 -55.59 1.76 5.27
C THR A 720 -56.28 1.58 3.92
N TYR A 721 -57.49 1.03 3.91
CA TYR A 721 -58.35 0.98 2.72
C TYR A 721 -58.44 2.36 2.03
N GLY A 722 -58.51 2.36 0.70
CA GLY A 722 -58.34 3.55 -0.13
C GLY A 722 -56.89 3.79 -0.57
N THR A 723 -55.89 3.15 0.07
CA THR A 723 -54.49 3.15 -0.39
C THR A 723 -54.31 2.08 -1.47
N GLY A 724 -53.88 2.47 -2.67
CA GLY A 724 -53.49 1.52 -3.72
C GLY A 724 -52.08 0.94 -3.48
N LEU A 725 -51.80 -0.27 -3.98
CA LEU A 725 -50.52 -0.93 -3.80
C LEU A 725 -49.35 -0.14 -4.41
N GLY A 726 -48.49 0.42 -3.56
CA GLY A 726 -47.33 1.20 -3.97
C GLY A 726 -46.02 0.40 -3.93
N ALA A 727 -44.93 1.07 -4.31
CA ALA A 727 -43.58 0.50 -4.18
C ALA A 727 -43.24 0.10 -2.74
N ALA A 728 -43.83 0.72 -1.71
CA ALA A 728 -43.63 0.32 -0.32
C ALA A 728 -44.08 -1.13 -0.03
N GLN A 729 -45.08 -1.64 -0.77
CA GLN A 729 -45.56 -3.01 -0.69
C GLN A 729 -44.84 -3.92 -1.70
N LEU A 730 -44.64 -3.42 -2.92
CA LEU A 730 -44.10 -4.19 -4.06
C LEU A 730 -42.58 -4.02 -4.22
N ARG A 731 -41.82 -4.41 -3.17
CA ARG A 731 -40.35 -4.37 -3.11
C ARG A 731 -39.75 -5.72 -2.69
N ALA A 732 -39.92 -6.71 -3.56
CA ALA A 732 -39.06 -7.88 -3.57
C ALA A 732 -37.71 -7.55 -4.23
N THR A 733 -36.64 -8.24 -3.83
CA THR A 733 -35.30 -8.14 -4.39
C THR A 733 -34.70 -9.54 -4.60
N CYS A 734 -33.75 -9.65 -5.53
CA CYS A 734 -32.93 -10.84 -5.73
C CYS A 734 -31.50 -10.40 -6.05
N GLU A 735 -30.50 -11.20 -5.69
CA GLU A 735 -29.10 -10.95 -6.06
C GLU A 735 -28.81 -11.30 -7.53
N MET A 736 -29.63 -12.18 -8.12
CA MET A 736 -29.58 -12.49 -9.55
C MET A 736 -30.29 -11.37 -10.34
N PRO A 737 -29.72 -10.90 -11.46
CA PRO A 737 -30.39 -9.93 -12.32
C PRO A 737 -31.60 -10.58 -13.03
N GLY A 738 -32.70 -9.85 -13.14
CA GLY A 738 -33.95 -10.33 -13.73
C GLY A 738 -35.10 -9.35 -13.50
N THR A 739 -36.33 -9.80 -13.74
CA THR A 739 -37.56 -8.98 -13.63
C THR A 739 -38.54 -9.56 -12.62
N PHE A 740 -39.27 -8.68 -11.94
CA PHE A 740 -40.34 -9.04 -11.01
C PHE A 740 -41.70 -8.72 -11.62
N VAL A 741 -42.60 -9.71 -11.63
CA VAL A 741 -44.03 -9.52 -11.91
C VAL A 741 -44.79 -9.71 -10.59
N TYR A 742 -45.59 -8.72 -10.20
CA TYR A 742 -46.36 -8.74 -8.95
C TYR A 742 -47.84 -9.08 -9.19
N THR A 743 -48.49 -9.68 -8.19
CA THR A 743 -49.94 -9.94 -8.18
C THR A 743 -50.43 -9.94 -6.73
N PRO A 744 -51.37 -9.06 -6.32
CA PRO A 744 -52.03 -8.02 -7.12
C PRO A 744 -51.06 -6.93 -7.62
N ALA A 745 -51.49 -6.14 -8.60
CA ALA A 745 -50.64 -5.24 -9.37
C ALA A 745 -50.38 -3.88 -8.69
N ALA A 746 -49.39 -3.12 -9.19
CA ALA A 746 -49.12 -1.77 -8.73
C ALA A 746 -50.30 -0.83 -9.02
N GLY A 747 -50.72 -0.05 -8.02
CA GLY A 747 -51.90 0.82 -8.07
C GLY A 747 -53.23 0.11 -7.79
N GLU A 748 -53.26 -1.22 -7.66
CA GLU A 748 -54.50 -1.96 -7.40
C GLU A 748 -55.02 -1.68 -5.97
N LEU A 749 -56.35 -1.54 -5.85
CA LEU A 749 -57.03 -1.27 -4.58
C LEU A 749 -57.54 -2.57 -3.97
N LEU A 750 -57.06 -2.91 -2.78
CA LEU A 750 -57.50 -4.10 -2.05
C LEU A 750 -58.58 -3.74 -1.01
N PRO A 751 -59.59 -4.60 -0.78
CA PRO A 751 -60.55 -4.44 0.31
C PRO A 751 -59.86 -4.64 1.67
N ALA A 752 -60.49 -4.19 2.76
CA ALA A 752 -59.97 -4.41 4.10
C ALA A 752 -59.96 -5.91 4.47
N GLY A 753 -58.93 -6.34 5.22
CA GLY A 753 -58.67 -7.73 5.58
C GLY A 753 -57.21 -8.14 5.36
N ALA A 754 -56.94 -9.44 5.56
CA ALA A 754 -55.62 -10.03 5.36
C ALA A 754 -55.48 -10.56 3.92
N HIS A 755 -54.44 -10.09 3.22
CA HIS A 755 -54.12 -10.44 1.83
C HIS A 755 -52.76 -11.13 1.73
N THR A 756 -52.54 -11.86 0.63
CA THR A 756 -51.23 -12.39 0.25
C THR A 756 -50.79 -11.76 -1.05
N LEU A 757 -49.77 -10.90 -0.99
CA LEU A 757 -49.09 -10.42 -2.18
C LEU A 757 -48.20 -11.54 -2.71
N ARG A 758 -48.15 -11.71 -4.03
CA ARG A 758 -47.28 -12.67 -4.72
C ARG A 758 -46.40 -11.93 -5.72
N CYS A 759 -45.23 -12.48 -5.98
CA CYS A 759 -44.40 -12.08 -7.11
C CYS A 759 -43.76 -13.31 -7.77
N VAL A 760 -43.47 -13.19 -9.06
CA VAL A 760 -42.65 -14.13 -9.80
C VAL A 760 -41.41 -13.37 -10.26
N PHE A 761 -40.24 -13.86 -9.84
CA PHE A 761 -38.95 -13.41 -10.34
C PHE A 761 -38.55 -14.26 -11.55
N THR A 762 -38.34 -13.62 -12.69
CA THR A 762 -37.80 -14.25 -13.90
C THR A 762 -36.36 -13.78 -14.08
N PRO A 763 -35.34 -14.67 -14.01
CA PRO A 763 -33.96 -14.32 -14.29
C PRO A 763 -33.77 -13.70 -15.68
N ASP A 764 -32.70 -12.89 -15.83
CA ASP A 764 -32.21 -12.46 -17.14
C ASP A 764 -31.86 -13.68 -18.02
N PRO A 765 -32.21 -13.70 -19.33
CA PRO A 765 -32.02 -14.87 -20.20
C PRO A 765 -30.60 -15.45 -20.29
N ARG A 766 -29.57 -14.73 -19.83
CA ARG A 766 -28.20 -15.23 -19.69
C ARG A 766 -28.03 -16.26 -18.57
N PHE A 767 -28.98 -16.35 -17.64
CA PHE A 767 -29.00 -17.28 -16.51
C PHE A 767 -30.16 -18.27 -16.71
N PRO A 768 -29.91 -19.50 -17.22
CA PRO A 768 -30.95 -20.45 -17.63
C PRO A 768 -31.57 -21.20 -16.43
N VAL A 769 -32.12 -20.44 -15.49
CA VAL A 769 -32.74 -20.94 -14.25
C VAL A 769 -34.26 -20.71 -14.31
N ALA A 770 -35.03 -21.63 -13.72
CA ALA A 770 -36.48 -21.53 -13.66
C ALA A 770 -36.93 -20.29 -12.85
N PRO A 771 -38.03 -19.60 -13.24
CA PRO A 771 -38.61 -18.51 -12.45
C PRO A 771 -39.01 -18.96 -11.05
N VAL A 772 -38.74 -18.11 -10.04
CA VAL A 772 -39.04 -18.37 -8.63
C VAL A 772 -40.17 -17.47 -8.16
N ALA A 773 -41.18 -18.07 -7.52
CA ALA A 773 -42.28 -17.35 -6.91
C ALA A 773 -42.04 -17.10 -5.41
N ALA A 774 -42.38 -15.91 -4.93
CA ALA A 774 -42.38 -15.55 -3.51
C ALA A 774 -43.72 -14.90 -3.13
N SER A 775 -44.00 -14.84 -1.83
CA SER A 775 -45.23 -14.24 -1.31
C SER A 775 -45.08 -13.70 0.10
N VAL A 776 -45.71 -12.57 0.39
CA VAL A 776 -45.76 -11.93 1.71
C VAL A 776 -47.20 -11.60 2.12
N PRO A 777 -47.53 -11.64 3.43
CA PRO A 777 -48.80 -11.13 3.90
C PRO A 777 -48.83 -9.59 3.83
N LEU A 778 -50.01 -9.03 3.56
CA LEU A 778 -50.33 -7.62 3.75
C LEU A 778 -51.66 -7.51 4.50
N GLN A 779 -51.69 -6.72 5.57
CA GLN A 779 -52.92 -6.34 6.26
C GLN A 779 -53.45 -5.04 5.64
N VAL A 780 -54.75 -5.00 5.35
CA VAL A 780 -55.47 -3.79 4.93
C VAL A 780 -56.50 -3.43 6.00
N ASP A 781 -56.32 -2.30 6.67
CA ASP A 781 -57.18 -1.87 7.77
C ASP A 781 -58.35 -1.01 7.27
N LYS A 782 -59.52 -1.13 7.91
CA LYS A 782 -60.73 -0.40 7.50
C LYS A 782 -60.53 1.12 7.60
N ALA A 783 -60.93 1.86 6.58
CA ALA A 783 -60.82 3.31 6.56
C ALA A 783 -61.84 3.98 7.48
N LYS A 784 -61.47 5.08 8.15
CA LYS A 784 -62.42 5.90 8.91
C LYS A 784 -62.84 7.15 8.09
N PRO A 785 -64.08 7.24 7.62
CA PRO A 785 -64.58 8.41 6.90
C PRO A 785 -64.45 9.70 7.73
N GLN A 786 -64.12 10.79 7.05
CA GLN A 786 -64.13 12.14 7.61
C GLN A 786 -65.53 12.73 7.40
N ILE A 787 -66.16 13.22 8.46
CA ILE A 787 -67.49 13.82 8.38
C ILE A 787 -67.34 15.34 8.27
N ALA A 788 -67.58 15.88 7.09
CA ALA A 788 -67.70 17.31 6.86
C ALA A 788 -69.12 17.77 7.20
N TRP A 789 -69.28 18.54 8.26
CA TRP A 789 -70.54 19.19 8.62
C TRP A 789 -70.38 20.70 8.44
N PRO A 790 -71.03 21.33 7.43
CA PRO A 790 -70.92 22.78 7.24
C PRO A 790 -71.47 23.56 8.44
N GLN A 791 -71.00 24.80 8.61
CA GLN A 791 -71.54 25.70 9.63
C GLN A 791 -73.03 25.96 9.36
N ILE A 792 -73.87 25.68 10.35
CA ILE A 792 -75.32 25.81 10.23
C ILE A 792 -75.70 27.25 10.61
N ALA A 793 -76.40 27.95 9.72
CA ALA A 793 -76.93 29.27 10.03
C ALA A 793 -77.89 29.23 11.25
N PRO A 794 -78.09 30.34 11.99
CA PRO A 794 -79.05 30.40 13.08
C PRO A 794 -80.49 30.05 12.67
N LEU A 795 -81.30 29.64 13.64
CA LEU A 795 -82.68 29.20 13.46
C LEU A 795 -83.62 30.06 14.31
N VAL A 796 -84.71 30.59 13.74
CA VAL A 796 -85.66 31.41 14.49
C VAL A 796 -86.76 30.53 15.08
N TYR A 797 -86.97 30.60 16.39
CA TYR A 797 -88.01 29.85 17.11
C TYR A 797 -89.42 30.33 16.70
N PRO A 798 -90.41 29.45 16.45
CA PRO A 798 -90.45 28.00 16.69
C PRO A 798 -90.20 27.14 15.43
N SER A 799 -89.19 27.45 14.62
CA SER A 799 -88.84 26.61 13.45
C SER A 799 -88.26 25.25 13.87
N PRO A 800 -88.63 24.14 13.18
CA PRO A 800 -88.00 22.83 13.40
C PRO A 800 -86.64 22.70 12.70
N LEU A 801 -85.79 21.79 13.18
CA LEU A 801 -84.57 21.36 12.49
C LEU A 801 -84.94 20.65 11.17
N THR A 802 -84.57 21.22 10.03
CA THR A 802 -84.86 20.66 8.70
C THR A 802 -83.72 19.81 8.17
N ALA A 803 -84.01 18.88 7.25
CA ALA A 803 -82.99 18.06 6.57
C ALA A 803 -81.95 18.91 5.80
N VAL A 804 -82.32 20.11 5.35
CA VAL A 804 -81.40 21.07 4.71
C VAL A 804 -80.30 21.56 5.67
N ARG A 805 -80.58 21.59 6.99
CA ARG A 805 -79.63 21.98 8.05
C ARG A 805 -78.90 20.78 8.69
N LEU A 806 -79.41 19.57 8.47
CA LEU A 806 -78.82 18.30 8.92
C LEU A 806 -78.24 17.56 7.71
N ASN A 807 -77.21 18.17 7.11
CA ASN A 807 -76.69 17.89 5.78
C ASN A 807 -75.19 17.48 5.77
N ALA A 808 -74.71 16.87 6.85
CA ALA A 808 -73.32 16.41 6.96
C ALA A 808 -72.98 15.37 5.88
N GLN A 809 -71.74 15.35 5.42
CA GLN A 809 -71.25 14.49 4.35
C GLN A 809 -70.01 13.70 4.79
N ALA A 810 -70.07 12.39 4.69
CA ALA A 810 -68.93 11.50 4.88
C ALA A 810 -68.07 11.44 3.61
N THR A 811 -66.76 11.66 3.75
CA THR A 811 -65.79 11.52 2.66
C THR A 811 -64.58 10.69 3.09
N ALA A 812 -63.91 10.06 2.12
CA ALA A 812 -62.67 9.31 2.35
C ALA A 812 -61.73 9.43 1.14
N MET A 813 -60.43 9.32 1.39
CA MET A 813 -59.41 9.35 0.35
C MET A 813 -59.25 7.95 -0.25
N VAL A 814 -59.59 7.80 -1.53
CA VAL A 814 -59.50 6.54 -2.29
C VAL A 814 -58.67 6.77 -3.54
N LEU A 815 -57.58 6.02 -3.70
CA LEU A 815 -56.56 6.20 -4.74
C LEU A 815 -56.07 7.66 -4.87
N GLY A 816 -55.96 8.35 -3.73
CA GLY A 816 -55.54 9.75 -3.63
C GLY A 816 -56.64 10.79 -3.90
N VAL A 817 -57.86 10.38 -4.26
CA VAL A 817 -59.00 11.26 -4.55
C VAL A 817 -59.96 11.29 -3.37
N THR A 818 -60.45 12.47 -2.98
CA THR A 818 -61.53 12.60 -1.99
C THR A 818 -62.84 12.14 -2.60
N THR A 819 -63.43 11.08 -2.07
CA THR A 819 -64.67 10.45 -2.54
C THR A 819 -65.75 10.51 -1.46
N SER A 820 -67.02 10.59 -1.84
CA SER A 820 -68.16 10.54 -0.91
C SER A 820 -68.45 9.10 -0.49
N VAL A 821 -68.51 8.84 0.82
CA VAL A 821 -68.85 7.51 1.35
C VAL A 821 -70.37 7.42 1.54
N THR A 822 -71.01 6.44 0.90
CA THR A 822 -72.44 6.18 1.09
C THR A 822 -72.70 5.48 2.43
N GLY A 823 -73.82 5.83 3.07
CA GLY A 823 -74.15 5.32 4.39
C GLY A 823 -75.32 6.06 5.03
N ARG A 824 -75.62 5.71 6.27
CA ARG A 824 -76.75 6.22 7.05
C ARG A 824 -76.27 7.20 8.11
N TYR A 825 -76.80 8.42 8.05
CA TYR A 825 -76.58 9.47 9.05
C TYR A 825 -77.69 9.42 10.11
N ALA A 826 -77.30 9.39 11.38
CA ALA A 826 -78.19 9.45 12.53
C ALA A 826 -77.91 10.76 13.31
N TYR A 827 -78.80 11.73 13.15
CA TYR A 827 -78.69 13.04 13.81
C TYR A 827 -79.37 13.04 15.18
N THR A 828 -78.71 13.67 16.16
CA THR A 828 -79.23 13.92 17.51
C THR A 828 -79.07 15.40 17.86
N PRO A 829 -80.17 16.16 18.09
CA PRO A 829 -81.57 15.79 17.87
C PRO A 829 -81.91 15.49 16.39
N ARG A 830 -83.08 14.89 16.17
CA ARG A 830 -83.52 14.46 14.83
C ARG A 830 -84.14 15.61 14.03
N ALA A 831 -84.21 15.44 12.71
CA ALA A 831 -85.02 16.31 11.86
C ALA A 831 -86.49 16.33 12.35
N GLY A 832 -87.11 17.51 12.33
CA GLY A 832 -88.46 17.75 12.86
C GLY A 832 -88.50 18.17 14.34
N THR A 833 -87.43 18.02 15.12
CA THR A 833 -87.37 18.58 16.48
C THR A 833 -87.39 20.11 16.42
N ILE A 834 -88.31 20.75 17.17
CA ILE A 834 -88.29 22.19 17.46
C ILE A 834 -87.44 22.39 18.73
N PRO A 835 -86.28 23.03 18.66
CA PRO A 835 -85.38 23.20 19.80
C PRO A 835 -85.71 24.47 20.61
N PRO A 836 -85.29 24.54 21.89
CA PRO A 836 -85.43 25.76 22.70
C PRO A 836 -84.46 26.86 22.25
N ILE A 837 -84.78 28.11 22.59
CA ILE A 837 -83.93 29.29 22.35
C ILE A 837 -82.58 29.13 23.07
N GLY A 838 -81.49 29.52 22.40
CA GLY A 838 -80.11 29.34 22.87
C GLY A 838 -79.25 28.51 21.92
N ARG A 839 -78.04 28.13 22.36
CA ARG A 839 -77.10 27.34 21.55
C ARG A 839 -77.31 25.84 21.77
N LEU A 840 -77.71 25.13 20.72
CA LEU A 840 -77.90 23.68 20.72
C LEU A 840 -76.67 22.97 20.14
N ALA A 841 -76.13 22.03 20.90
CA ALA A 841 -75.17 21.05 20.38
C ALA A 841 -75.90 19.99 19.54
N LEU A 842 -75.33 19.66 18.39
CA LEU A 842 -75.83 18.64 17.47
C LEU A 842 -74.75 17.57 17.26
N ARG A 843 -75.15 16.30 17.22
CA ARG A 843 -74.28 15.18 16.87
C ARG A 843 -74.80 14.45 15.65
N VAL A 844 -73.89 13.96 14.81
CA VAL A 844 -74.18 12.98 13.76
C VAL A 844 -73.30 11.76 13.96
N ASP A 845 -73.95 10.60 13.99
CA ASP A 845 -73.29 9.29 13.90
C ASP A 845 -73.54 8.73 12.49
N PHE A 846 -72.46 8.35 11.81
CA PHE A 846 -72.46 7.83 10.44
C PHE A 846 -72.08 6.35 10.43
N ALA A 847 -73.02 5.51 9.99
CA ALA A 847 -72.76 4.11 9.65
C ALA A 847 -72.52 4.02 8.13
N PRO A 848 -71.32 3.62 7.65
CA PRO A 848 -71.09 3.39 6.23
C PRO A 848 -71.98 2.25 5.73
N GLN A 849 -72.36 2.29 4.45
CA GLN A 849 -73.07 1.18 3.80
C GLN A 849 -72.12 0.00 3.49
N ASP A 850 -70.85 0.32 3.24
CA ASP A 850 -69.76 -0.64 3.13
C ASP A 850 -69.08 -0.78 4.49
N GLU A 851 -69.69 -1.59 5.36
CA GLU A 851 -69.16 -1.91 6.69
C GLU A 851 -67.91 -2.81 6.62
N ASP A 852 -67.63 -3.42 5.47
CA ASP A 852 -66.44 -4.27 5.27
C ASP A 852 -65.18 -3.42 5.09
N ASN A 853 -65.22 -2.36 4.30
CA ASN A 853 -64.06 -1.50 4.04
C ASN A 853 -63.98 -0.26 4.92
N PHE A 854 -65.08 0.20 5.52
CA PHE A 854 -65.11 1.41 6.35
C PHE A 854 -65.56 1.16 7.79
N MET A 855 -64.98 1.92 8.72
CA MET A 855 -65.43 2.00 10.12
C MET A 855 -66.49 3.09 10.30
N PRO A 856 -67.42 2.94 11.28
CA PRO A 856 -68.29 4.03 11.70
C PRO A 856 -67.53 5.29 12.11
N ALA A 857 -68.13 6.45 11.86
CA ALA A 857 -67.57 7.75 12.19
C ALA A 857 -68.64 8.65 12.84
N SER A 858 -68.22 9.68 13.56
CA SER A 858 -69.12 10.63 14.22
C SER A 858 -68.51 12.02 14.21
N ALA A 859 -69.35 13.05 14.18
CA ALA A 859 -68.95 14.45 14.36
C ALA A 859 -70.00 15.24 15.13
N ASP A 860 -69.55 16.29 15.80
CA ASP A 860 -70.37 17.21 16.56
C ASP A 860 -70.32 18.61 15.91
N ASN A 861 -71.42 19.37 16.02
CA ASN A 861 -71.59 20.72 15.48
C ASN A 861 -72.52 21.51 16.42
N GLY A 862 -72.82 22.77 16.11
CA GLY A 862 -73.76 23.58 16.88
C GLY A 862 -74.65 24.46 16.01
N ILE A 863 -75.82 24.81 16.54
CA ILE A 863 -76.74 25.77 15.93
C ILE A 863 -77.26 26.73 17.01
N ASP A 864 -77.26 28.02 16.71
CA ASP A 864 -77.83 29.05 17.58
C ASP A 864 -79.30 29.29 17.23
N ILE A 865 -80.17 29.28 18.24
CA ILE A 865 -81.62 29.42 18.08
C ILE A 865 -82.07 30.74 18.70
N LEU A 866 -82.63 31.61 17.87
CA LEU A 866 -83.00 32.99 18.19
C LEU A 866 -84.51 33.11 18.44
N SER A 867 -84.91 34.08 19.26
CA SER A 867 -86.32 34.47 19.44
C SER A 867 -86.87 35.15 18.17
N TYR A 868 -88.14 34.89 17.87
CA TYR A 868 -88.91 35.69 16.91
C TYR A 868 -89.44 36.95 17.61
N ASP A 869 -89.25 38.11 16.99
CA ASP A 869 -89.58 39.42 17.55
C ASP A 869 -90.49 40.19 16.57
N PRO A 870 -91.78 40.44 16.91
CA PRO A 870 -92.73 41.12 16.03
C PRO A 870 -93.12 42.52 16.52
N GLU A 871 -92.55 43.56 15.94
CA GLU A 871 -92.93 44.97 16.17
C GLU A 871 -92.97 45.78 14.84
N PRO A 872 -93.47 47.04 14.81
CA PRO A 872 -94.68 47.34 14.02
C PRO A 872 -94.47 48.19 12.75
N ASP A 873 -95.58 48.46 12.05
CA ASP A 873 -95.64 49.35 10.88
C ASP A 873 -95.13 50.77 11.15
N SER A 874 -94.27 51.28 10.26
CA SER A 874 -94.20 52.71 9.89
C SER A 874 -93.59 52.87 8.49
N GLU A 875 -93.98 53.94 7.79
CA GLU A 875 -93.73 54.17 6.36
C GLU A 875 -92.48 55.04 6.11
N GLU A 876 -91.91 54.93 4.90
CA GLU A 876 -91.13 55.97 4.17
C GLU A 876 -89.84 56.55 4.82
N GLU A 877 -88.88 57.14 4.10
CA GLU A 877 -88.38 56.96 2.73
C GLU A 877 -86.91 57.50 2.72
N ASP A 878 -86.08 57.02 1.78
CA ASP A 878 -84.87 57.66 1.24
C ASP A 878 -83.66 58.02 2.15
N GLY A 879 -82.47 58.11 1.52
CA GLY A 879 -81.49 59.12 1.95
C GLY A 879 -80.03 58.73 2.30
N ILE A 880 -79.22 58.39 1.29
CA ILE A 880 -77.82 58.87 1.13
C ILE A 880 -76.71 58.25 2.03
N ALA A 881 -75.51 58.08 1.43
CA ALA A 881 -74.26 57.53 2.00
C ALA A 881 -73.29 58.69 2.43
N PRO A 882 -71.98 58.52 2.81
CA PRO A 882 -71.10 57.34 2.76
C PRO A 882 -70.11 57.19 3.97
N SER A 883 -69.01 56.45 3.78
CA SER A 883 -67.75 56.43 4.57
C SER A 883 -67.78 55.70 5.94
N ASP A 884 -66.70 55.08 6.45
CA ASP A 884 -65.36 54.84 5.85
C ASP A 884 -64.61 53.65 6.50
N GLY A 885 -63.67 53.04 5.75
CA GLY A 885 -62.61 52.14 6.26
C GLY A 885 -63.02 50.74 6.77
N ILE A 886 -62.13 49.73 6.81
CA ILE A 886 -60.73 49.63 6.37
C ILE A 886 -60.57 48.32 5.56
N ALA A 887 -59.77 48.37 4.49
CA ALA A 887 -59.55 47.25 3.57
C ALA A 887 -58.43 46.29 4.02
N PHE A 888 -58.45 45.08 3.46
CA PHE A 888 -57.23 44.48 2.90
C PHE A 888 -57.58 43.79 1.58
N ASP A 889 -56.87 44.17 0.54
CA ASP A 889 -56.89 43.60 -0.81
C ASP A 889 -55.49 43.06 -1.12
N LEU A 890 -55.40 42.04 -1.99
CA LEU A 890 -54.41 41.92 -3.08
C LEU A 890 -54.52 40.54 -3.75
N ASP A 891 -55.18 40.52 -4.91
CA ASP A 891 -54.80 39.59 -5.99
C ASP A 891 -53.35 39.91 -6.44
N GLY A 892 -52.59 38.89 -6.87
CA GLY A 892 -51.15 39.08 -7.10
C GLY A 892 -50.39 37.95 -7.80
N SER A 893 -50.85 37.49 -8.96
CA SER A 893 -50.04 36.58 -9.79
C SER A 893 -48.83 37.30 -10.41
N GLY A 894 -47.60 36.78 -10.22
CA GLY A 894 -46.38 37.37 -10.80
C GLY A 894 -45.23 36.37 -10.98
N SER A 895 -44.64 36.35 -12.17
CA SER A 895 -43.66 35.35 -12.63
C SER A 895 -42.19 35.77 -12.52
N GLY A 896 -41.31 34.81 -12.23
CA GLY A 896 -39.86 34.88 -12.48
C GLY A 896 -38.98 35.04 -11.22
N GLY A 897 -37.71 34.63 -11.23
CA GLY A 897 -36.99 33.86 -12.26
C GLY A 897 -35.50 34.20 -12.36
N GLY A 898 -34.63 33.27 -11.96
CA GLY A 898 -33.17 33.37 -12.09
C GLY A 898 -32.46 33.82 -10.80
N GLY A 899 -31.38 33.11 -10.44
CA GLY A 899 -30.61 33.27 -9.19
C GLY A 899 -29.88 31.98 -8.86
#